data_AF-A0A1I8H1X4-F1
#
_entry.id   AF-A0A1I8H1X4-F1
#
_cell.length_a   1.000
_cell.length_b   1.000
_cell.length_c   1.000
_cell.angle_alpha   90.00
_cell.angle_beta   90.00
_cell.angle_gamma   90.00
#
_symmetry.space_group_name_H-M   'P 1'
#
loop_
_entity.id
_entity.type
_entity.pdbx_description
1 polymer ?
#
loop_
_entity_poly.entity_id
_entity_poly.type
_entity_poly.pdbx_seq_one_letter_code
_entity_poly.pdbx_strand_id
1 'polypeptide(L)'
;MWLRLRLGCSLLLCCQAVLLAPTASNGAHDRFKLCGSVSISVYTDSEQIGAASNCTVINGHLMISLLNVGNGTEEPEIAGPKGRVYFPYLREVSEYVLLYRVSGLTSLDQLFPKLSVVRGMKTLDEYSFVLFDVLHLTSIGLPWLRHIGGPGGLRVDNSPMLCYLNTVHWSRVLGPRYASLMHFNHLQDQSQCSNPCPGEFTEVTIGSSVKRAYKSHCPGHCWNQDHCQSLCSESCGEAGCRVDNASLANSCCHANCLAGCDGPSDRNCVACRYFRFNDRCVSACPPGHLELDGWLCVPSEQCTRAHMNRLRLGRRCVSDCPAGHMSTGDYCVSCVEVGQPCGKHCPRTMLIRSAEDLKETRGCHSVDALVISLADDIPDLAARLLEAFSSLKEIRKYLTVTQSRDLTSLSFLSGLRLIGGEHISNTTSLENRHQSQSNNISLRIENTDFLQALWNGTASGHRLLVARGGVLFHRNQRLCPRTVTQFVENNLNVTDGFSPSDLGYNSAHEYNSNGNLALCIESTFNLTVVLSNASALLLHWPHLSIGDARYLLGYHVYYRLVPPDSPPVSYADPSTCEIRQWHTKFTQCVNEYSFEPASDRTSEGSQPEGPYYCHLGGNCNKCVGECAAANGTAGLAGDRDPVQCTFLIGGLKPASQYAVFVVPHIVRQMKVSVQSRLAVASTKPDYPSPPDKLKGQPLGPDRILLEWQPPLSPNGNVTHYLVWLNEIPVQQVCFALFI
;
A
#
# COMPACT_ATOMS: atom_id res chain seq x y z
N MET A 1 -51.81 -14.27 46.56
CA MET A 1 -52.32 -14.09 47.93
C MET A 1 -51.84 -12.72 48.41
N TRP A 2 -52.76 -11.83 48.83
CA TRP A 2 -52.54 -10.50 49.47
C TRP A 2 -51.91 -9.43 48.56
N LEU A 3 -52.60 -8.46 47.96
CA LEU A 3 -53.67 -7.51 48.35
C LEU A 3 -53.23 -6.41 49.35
N ARG A 4 -53.39 -5.14 48.89
CA ARG A 4 -53.83 -3.91 49.61
C ARG A 4 -52.79 -2.79 49.80
N LEU A 5 -53.11 -1.49 49.68
CA LEU A 5 -54.21 -0.68 49.10
C LEU A 5 -53.92 0.80 49.51
N ARG A 6 -54.38 1.79 48.71
CA ARG A 6 -54.79 3.20 49.07
C ARG A 6 -53.69 4.27 49.21
N LEU A 7 -53.89 5.57 48.93
CA LEU A 7 -54.92 6.42 48.27
C LEU A 7 -54.39 7.88 48.35
N GLY A 8 -54.88 8.78 47.49
CA GLY A 8 -54.97 10.24 47.74
C GLY A 8 -53.99 11.09 46.92
N CYS A 9 -54.34 11.69 45.78
CA CYS A 9 -55.27 12.81 45.50
C CYS A 9 -54.71 14.20 45.86
N SER A 10 -54.29 14.98 44.85
CA SER A 10 -54.58 16.43 44.74
C SER A 10 -54.23 17.00 43.35
N LEU A 11 -55.21 17.73 42.76
CA LEU A 11 -55.12 18.97 41.97
C LEU A 11 -54.04 19.13 40.87
N LEU A 12 -54.51 19.35 39.63
CA LEU A 12 -53.97 20.40 38.74
C LEU A 12 -54.96 20.75 37.61
N LEU A 13 -55.32 22.04 37.56
CA LEU A 13 -56.14 22.70 36.55
C LEU A 13 -55.22 23.38 35.53
N CYS A 14 -55.55 23.22 34.24
CA CYS A 14 -55.36 24.12 33.09
C CYS A 14 -54.02 24.87 32.85
N CYS A 15 -53.37 24.54 31.72
CA CYS A 15 -53.19 25.54 30.66
C CYS A 15 -53.04 24.86 29.27
N GLN A 16 -53.73 25.45 28.31
CA GLN A 16 -54.10 25.00 26.96
C GLN A 16 -52.94 24.55 26.04
N ALA A 17 -53.10 23.41 25.37
CA ALA A 17 -52.48 23.15 24.07
C ALA A 17 -53.55 23.35 22.98
N VAL A 18 -53.51 24.52 22.35
CA VAL A 18 -54.37 24.87 21.22
C VAL A 18 -53.94 24.02 20.01
N LEU A 19 -54.90 23.26 19.49
CA LEU A 19 -54.88 22.70 18.14
C LEU A 19 -54.78 23.86 17.14
N LEU A 20 -53.59 24.06 16.56
CA LEU A 20 -53.46 24.75 15.29
C LEU A 20 -53.12 23.70 14.24
N ALA A 21 -54.11 23.41 13.39
CA ALA A 21 -53.89 22.75 12.13
C ALA A 21 -52.74 23.44 11.37
N PRO A 22 -51.83 22.71 10.72
CA PRO A 22 -50.91 23.35 9.82
C PRO A 22 -51.73 23.84 8.63
N THR A 23 -51.98 25.15 8.60
CA THR A 23 -52.33 25.88 7.39
C THR A 23 -51.32 25.49 6.32
N ALA A 24 -51.83 25.01 5.18
CA ALA A 24 -51.05 24.77 3.98
C ALA A 24 -50.27 26.03 3.61
N SER A 25 -49.00 26.04 4.00
CA SER A 25 -47.99 26.99 3.56
C SER A 25 -47.15 26.26 2.52
N ASN A 26 -47.51 26.45 1.25
CA ASN A 26 -46.66 26.07 0.12
C ASN A 26 -45.28 26.73 0.26
N GLY A 27 -44.23 25.92 0.41
CA GLY A 27 -42.83 26.31 0.22
C GLY A 27 -41.96 26.32 1.48
N ALA A 28 -41.26 25.21 1.74
CA ALA A 28 -39.97 25.08 2.44
C ALA A 28 -39.76 23.61 2.86
N HIS A 29 -38.60 22.99 2.56
CA HIS A 29 -37.94 21.91 3.33
C HIS A 29 -36.95 21.10 2.45
N ASP A 30 -35.79 21.68 2.12
CA ASP A 30 -34.55 20.89 1.89
C ASP A 30 -33.67 21.11 3.14
N ARG A 31 -34.21 20.74 4.33
CA ARG A 31 -33.49 20.94 5.60
C ARG A 31 -32.44 19.84 5.74
N PHE A 32 -31.22 20.25 6.05
CA PHE A 32 -30.12 19.38 6.41
C PHE A 32 -30.54 18.32 7.44
N LYS A 33 -30.56 17.06 7.03
CA LYS A 33 -30.76 15.87 7.85
C LYS A 33 -29.48 15.06 7.89
N LEU A 34 -28.92 14.95 9.09
CA LEU A 34 -27.76 14.13 9.38
C LEU A 34 -28.18 12.73 9.83
N CYS A 35 -27.60 11.71 9.23
CA CYS A 35 -27.81 10.31 9.56
C CYS A 35 -26.48 9.63 9.90
N GLY A 36 -26.51 8.56 10.70
CA GLY A 36 -25.35 7.68 10.88
C GLY A 36 -25.14 6.76 9.67
N SER A 37 -24.24 5.78 9.79
CA SER A 37 -24.03 4.76 8.75
C SER A 37 -25.34 4.10 8.34
N VAL A 38 -25.49 3.86 7.03
CA VAL A 38 -26.67 3.24 6.43
C VAL A 38 -26.24 1.94 5.77
N SER A 39 -26.95 0.85 6.06
CA SER A 39 -26.75 -0.45 5.42
C SER A 39 -28.10 -1.04 5.03
N ILE A 40 -28.33 -1.15 3.73
CA ILE A 40 -29.57 -1.67 3.15
C ILE A 40 -29.28 -3.02 2.51
N SER A 41 -30.10 -4.01 2.83
CA SER A 41 -30.10 -5.32 2.19
C SER A 41 -31.52 -5.83 1.98
N VAL A 42 -31.67 -7.01 1.40
CA VAL A 42 -32.97 -7.71 1.30
C VAL A 42 -33.69 -7.90 2.63
N TYR A 43 -32.96 -7.84 3.76
CA TYR A 43 -33.51 -7.99 5.11
C TYR A 43 -33.88 -6.68 5.79
N THR A 44 -33.61 -5.54 5.17
CA THR A 44 -33.89 -4.22 5.76
C THR A 44 -35.38 -3.88 5.63
N ASP A 45 -35.98 -3.41 6.72
CA ASP A 45 -37.40 -3.05 6.74
C ASP A 45 -37.68 -1.71 6.01
N SER A 46 -38.93 -1.51 5.59
CA SER A 46 -39.33 -0.33 4.81
C SER A 46 -39.27 0.97 5.60
N GLU A 47 -39.41 0.90 6.93
CA GLU A 47 -39.37 2.08 7.81
C GLU A 47 -37.94 2.62 7.91
N GLN A 48 -36.95 1.74 8.06
CA GLN A 48 -35.52 2.06 8.05
C GLN A 48 -35.10 2.65 6.70
N ILE A 49 -35.57 2.06 5.59
CA ILE A 49 -35.32 2.60 4.24
C ILE A 49 -35.95 4.00 4.10
N GLY A 50 -37.19 4.19 4.55
CA GLY A 50 -37.87 5.49 4.54
C GLY A 50 -37.25 6.54 5.46
N ALA A 51 -36.66 6.12 6.59
CA ALA A 51 -35.91 7.00 7.47
C ALA A 51 -34.60 7.46 6.80
N ALA A 52 -33.93 6.54 6.11
CA ALA A 52 -32.67 6.76 5.41
C ALA A 52 -32.82 7.57 4.11
N SER A 53 -33.93 7.42 3.37
CA SER A 53 -34.19 8.14 2.12
C SER A 53 -34.25 9.66 2.30
N ASN A 54 -34.63 10.11 3.49
CA ASN A 54 -34.72 11.52 3.86
C ASN A 54 -33.36 12.12 4.30
N CYS A 55 -32.27 11.36 4.29
CA CYS A 55 -30.94 11.84 4.70
C CYS A 55 -30.32 12.73 3.62
N THR A 56 -29.80 13.90 4.02
CA THR A 56 -28.96 14.73 3.13
C THR A 56 -27.47 14.39 3.28
N VAL A 57 -27.06 14.01 4.50
CA VAL A 57 -25.67 13.65 4.82
C VAL A 57 -25.64 12.37 5.65
N ILE A 58 -24.80 11.43 5.25
CA ILE A 58 -24.49 10.20 5.99
C ILE A 58 -23.12 10.39 6.64
N ASN A 59 -23.09 10.48 7.97
CA ASN A 59 -21.87 10.46 8.77
C ASN A 59 -21.50 9.00 9.09
N GLY A 60 -20.78 8.38 8.17
CA GLY A 60 -20.47 6.96 8.16
C GLY A 60 -20.42 6.43 6.74
N HIS A 61 -20.61 5.12 6.60
CA HIS A 61 -20.67 4.43 5.33
C HIS A 61 -22.10 4.32 4.78
N LEU A 62 -22.23 4.21 3.45
CA LEU A 62 -23.45 3.80 2.77
C LEU A 62 -23.19 2.45 2.08
N MET A 63 -23.85 1.40 2.55
CA MET A 63 -23.76 0.06 1.99
C MET A 63 -25.12 -0.41 1.47
N ILE A 64 -25.16 -0.87 0.23
CA ILE A 64 -26.34 -1.47 -0.39
C ILE A 64 -25.92 -2.85 -0.90
N SER A 65 -26.51 -3.91 -0.37
CA SER A 65 -26.11 -5.28 -0.71
C SER A 65 -27.27 -6.23 -0.96
N LEU A 66 -27.08 -7.22 -1.83
CA LEU A 66 -28.04 -8.32 -2.04
C LEU A 66 -29.45 -7.81 -2.43
N LEU A 67 -29.53 -6.84 -3.33
CA LEU A 67 -30.80 -6.22 -3.73
C LEU A 67 -31.04 -6.33 -5.22
N ASN A 68 -32.28 -6.58 -5.61
CA ASN A 68 -32.74 -6.45 -6.99
C ASN A 68 -33.65 -5.22 -7.09
N VAL A 69 -33.23 -4.23 -7.86
CA VAL A 69 -33.91 -2.94 -8.02
C VAL A 69 -35.02 -3.01 -9.08
N GLY A 70 -34.96 -3.99 -10.01
CA GLY A 70 -35.99 -4.30 -11.00
C GLY A 70 -36.32 -3.20 -12.03
N ASN A 71 -36.52 -3.59 -13.30
CA ASN A 71 -37.20 -2.74 -14.28
C ASN A 71 -38.71 -2.84 -14.04
N GLY A 72 -39.40 -1.71 -13.92
CA GLY A 72 -40.81 -1.59 -13.53
C GLY A 72 -41.85 -2.17 -14.49
N THR A 73 -41.64 -3.38 -15.01
CA THR A 73 -42.57 -4.12 -15.88
C THR A 73 -43.18 -5.34 -15.21
N GLU A 74 -42.75 -5.70 -14.00
CA GLU A 74 -43.44 -6.69 -13.18
C GLU A 74 -44.01 -5.98 -11.95
N GLU A 75 -45.34 -6.07 -11.80
CA GLU A 75 -45.99 -5.75 -10.53
C GLU A 75 -45.28 -6.58 -9.45
N PRO A 76 -44.72 -5.98 -8.39
CA PRO A 76 -43.92 -6.74 -7.45
C PRO A 76 -44.86 -7.74 -6.79
N GLU A 77 -44.72 -9.04 -7.06
CA GLU A 77 -45.45 -10.10 -6.35
C GLU A 77 -45.00 -10.26 -4.89
N ILE A 78 -44.28 -9.26 -4.38
CA ILE A 78 -44.31 -8.92 -2.98
C ILE A 78 -44.40 -7.40 -2.94
N ALA A 79 -45.57 -6.81 -3.22
CA ALA A 79 -45.91 -5.40 -3.05
C ALA A 79 -46.89 -5.28 -1.88
N GLY A 80 -46.36 -5.38 -0.66
CA GLY A 80 -46.83 -4.44 0.36
C GLY A 80 -46.48 -3.01 -0.10
N PRO A 81 -46.87 -1.95 0.61
CA PRO A 81 -46.48 -0.58 0.30
C PRO A 81 -44.95 -0.42 0.48
N LYS A 82 -44.18 -0.91 -0.47
CA LYS A 82 -42.76 -1.23 -0.37
C LYS A 82 -41.97 -0.15 -1.07
N GLY A 83 -41.36 0.69 -0.24
CA GLY A 83 -40.54 1.81 -0.67
C GLY A 83 -39.42 1.36 -1.59
N ARG A 84 -39.43 1.91 -2.80
CA ARG A 84 -38.27 1.95 -3.70
C ARG A 84 -37.05 2.47 -2.92
N VAL A 85 -35.92 1.76 -2.99
CA VAL A 85 -34.65 2.26 -2.44
C VAL A 85 -34.23 3.47 -3.27
N TYR A 86 -34.40 4.67 -2.72
CA TYR A 86 -34.16 5.93 -3.42
C TYR A 86 -33.82 7.03 -2.40
N PHE A 87 -32.76 7.78 -2.67
CA PHE A 87 -32.18 8.81 -1.82
C PHE A 87 -32.16 10.15 -2.56
N PRO A 88 -33.33 10.81 -2.71
CA PRO A 88 -33.45 12.04 -3.53
C PRO A 88 -32.67 13.23 -2.99
N TYR A 89 -32.33 13.22 -1.71
CA TYR A 89 -31.72 14.37 -1.01
C TYR A 89 -30.26 14.13 -0.62
N LEU A 90 -29.74 12.90 -0.77
CA LEU A 90 -28.40 12.57 -0.33
C LEU A 90 -27.36 13.32 -1.18
N ARG A 91 -26.56 14.16 -0.52
CA ARG A 91 -25.49 14.96 -1.15
C ARG A 91 -24.10 14.51 -0.72
N GLU A 92 -23.95 13.97 0.49
CA GLU A 92 -22.64 13.72 1.10
C GLU A 92 -22.60 12.42 1.92
N VAL A 93 -21.50 11.66 1.77
CA VAL A 93 -21.15 10.49 2.58
C VAL A 93 -19.74 10.70 3.15
N SER A 94 -19.55 10.57 4.46
CA SER A 94 -18.25 10.88 5.08
C SER A 94 -17.21 9.76 4.98
N GLU A 95 -17.63 8.49 4.99
CA GLU A 95 -16.71 7.34 4.84
C GLU A 95 -16.72 6.84 3.39
N TYR A 96 -17.23 5.62 3.16
CA TYR A 96 -17.24 4.95 1.85
C TYR A 96 -18.64 4.58 1.39
N VAL A 97 -18.79 4.40 0.08
CA VAL A 97 -20.00 3.88 -0.59
C VAL A 97 -19.70 2.49 -1.15
N LEU A 98 -20.53 1.50 -0.83
CA LEU A 98 -20.42 0.13 -1.32
C LEU A 98 -21.76 -0.34 -1.93
N LEU A 99 -21.72 -0.79 -3.18
CA LEU A 99 -22.77 -1.61 -3.77
C LEU A 99 -22.22 -3.03 -4.01
N TYR A 100 -22.85 -4.04 -3.40
CA TYR A 100 -22.44 -5.43 -3.50
C TYR A 100 -23.60 -6.33 -3.94
N ARG A 101 -23.49 -7.01 -5.08
CA ARG A 101 -24.55 -7.90 -5.59
C ARG A 101 -25.89 -7.17 -5.73
N VAL A 102 -25.87 -6.09 -6.51
CA VAL A 102 -27.07 -5.31 -6.82
C VAL A 102 -27.44 -5.52 -8.28
N SER A 103 -28.65 -6.02 -8.53
CA SER A 103 -29.17 -6.29 -9.88
C SER A 103 -30.33 -5.37 -10.22
N GLY A 104 -30.67 -5.29 -11.51
CA GLY A 104 -31.78 -4.43 -12.00
C GLY A 104 -31.49 -2.93 -12.01
N LEU A 105 -30.27 -2.52 -11.65
CA LEU A 105 -29.82 -1.12 -11.65
C LEU A 105 -29.01 -0.84 -12.91
N THR A 106 -29.44 0.10 -13.75
CA THR A 106 -28.69 0.48 -14.96
C THR A 106 -27.81 1.71 -14.76
N SER A 107 -28.15 2.59 -13.81
CA SER A 107 -27.40 3.79 -13.50
C SER A 107 -27.59 4.19 -12.03
N LEU A 108 -26.58 4.79 -11.38
CA LEU A 108 -26.63 5.04 -9.93
C LEU A 108 -27.50 6.25 -9.54
N ASP A 109 -27.82 7.15 -10.49
CA ASP A 109 -28.81 8.22 -10.31
C ASP A 109 -30.22 7.70 -9.96
N GLN A 110 -30.53 6.45 -10.33
CA GLN A 110 -31.76 5.76 -9.92
C GLN A 110 -31.83 5.55 -8.40
N LEU A 111 -30.70 5.57 -7.71
CA LEU A 111 -30.60 5.47 -6.25
C LEU A 111 -30.30 6.83 -5.61
N PHE A 112 -29.25 7.53 -6.05
CA PHE A 112 -28.77 8.75 -5.38
C PHE A 112 -28.41 9.86 -6.39
N PRO A 113 -29.43 10.52 -6.98
CA PRO A 113 -29.25 11.45 -8.10
C PRO A 113 -28.50 12.73 -7.72
N LYS A 114 -28.41 13.09 -6.44
CA LYS A 114 -27.76 14.32 -5.95
C LYS A 114 -26.45 14.07 -5.20
N LEU A 115 -25.97 12.82 -5.15
CA LEU A 115 -24.72 12.52 -4.45
C LEU A 115 -23.58 13.29 -5.10
N SER A 116 -22.94 14.15 -4.31
CA SER A 116 -21.94 15.09 -4.80
C SER A 116 -20.55 14.82 -4.23
N VAL A 117 -20.50 14.36 -2.98
CA VAL A 117 -19.26 14.21 -2.21
C VAL A 117 -19.22 12.88 -1.48
N VAL A 118 -18.13 12.12 -1.67
CA VAL A 118 -17.73 11.01 -0.80
C VAL A 118 -16.38 11.38 -0.18
N ARG A 119 -16.32 11.66 1.12
CA ARG A 119 -15.10 12.24 1.73
C ARG A 119 -13.96 11.24 1.91
N GLY A 120 -14.24 9.94 1.94
CA GLY A 120 -13.20 8.91 2.11
C GLY A 120 -12.46 9.02 3.45
N MET A 121 -13.11 9.50 4.51
CA MET A 121 -12.49 9.61 5.84
C MET A 121 -12.11 8.24 6.43
N LYS A 122 -12.77 7.19 5.94
CA LYS A 122 -12.47 5.79 6.15
C LYS A 122 -12.72 5.04 4.84
N THR A 123 -11.89 4.04 4.55
CA THR A 123 -11.92 3.28 3.30
C THR A 123 -12.22 1.81 3.56
N LEU A 124 -12.69 1.12 2.52
CA LEU A 124 -12.81 -0.32 2.44
C LEU A 124 -11.73 -0.82 1.48
N ASP A 125 -10.74 -1.56 1.98
CA ASP A 125 -9.58 -2.05 1.21
C ASP A 125 -8.92 -0.96 0.33
N GLU A 126 -8.69 0.23 0.90
CA GLU A 126 -8.12 1.40 0.19
C GLU A 126 -9.04 2.08 -0.84
N TYR A 127 -10.32 1.74 -0.87
CA TYR A 127 -11.32 2.38 -1.74
C TYR A 127 -12.38 3.11 -0.93
N SER A 128 -12.83 4.27 -1.42
CA SER A 128 -13.95 5.01 -0.81
C SER A 128 -15.23 4.88 -1.63
N PHE A 129 -15.13 4.36 -2.85
CA PHE A 129 -16.27 4.05 -3.71
C PHE A 129 -16.07 2.68 -4.34
N VAL A 130 -16.95 1.72 -4.01
CA VAL A 130 -16.82 0.33 -4.40
C VAL A 130 -18.11 -0.16 -5.05
N LEU A 131 -17.98 -0.69 -6.27
CA LEU A 131 -19.01 -1.40 -7.00
C LEU A 131 -18.52 -2.83 -7.23
N PHE A 132 -19.21 -3.81 -6.67
CA PHE A 132 -18.83 -5.21 -6.79
C PHE A 132 -20.04 -6.05 -7.16
N ASP A 133 -19.98 -6.76 -8.29
CA ASP A 133 -21.06 -7.65 -8.74
C ASP A 133 -22.37 -6.87 -9.03
N VAL A 134 -22.26 -5.73 -9.72
CA VAL A 134 -23.40 -4.87 -10.11
C VAL A 134 -23.74 -5.11 -11.59
N LEU A 135 -24.32 -6.29 -11.85
CA LEU A 135 -24.30 -6.92 -13.18
C LEU A 135 -24.94 -6.09 -14.30
N HIS A 136 -26.04 -5.40 -14.03
CA HIS A 136 -26.83 -4.68 -15.05
C HIS A 136 -26.44 -3.20 -15.21
N LEU A 137 -25.41 -2.75 -14.49
CA LEU A 137 -24.99 -1.35 -14.50
C LEU A 137 -24.37 -0.99 -15.84
N THR A 138 -24.97 -0.03 -16.56
CA THR A 138 -24.48 0.44 -17.86
C THR A 138 -23.66 1.72 -17.75
N SER A 139 -23.85 2.49 -16.69
CA SER A 139 -23.09 3.71 -16.41
C SER A 139 -23.05 3.97 -14.90
N ILE A 140 -21.97 4.56 -14.39
CA ILE A 140 -21.94 5.08 -13.02
C ILE A 140 -22.96 6.21 -12.87
N GLY A 141 -23.05 7.10 -13.88
CA GLY A 141 -24.21 7.98 -14.03
C GLY A 141 -24.52 8.88 -12.85
N LEU A 142 -23.51 9.50 -12.23
CA LEU A 142 -23.70 10.41 -11.10
C LEU A 142 -23.48 11.87 -11.52
N PRO A 143 -24.50 12.57 -12.03
CA PRO A 143 -24.34 13.91 -12.61
C PRO A 143 -23.74 14.95 -11.65
N TRP A 144 -23.97 14.78 -10.35
CA TRP A 144 -23.55 15.72 -9.31
C TRP A 144 -22.25 15.34 -8.62
N LEU A 145 -21.72 14.13 -8.86
CA LEU A 145 -20.51 13.65 -8.20
C LEU A 145 -19.31 14.46 -8.68
N ARG A 146 -18.67 15.14 -7.74
CA ARG A 146 -17.56 16.07 -8.04
C ARG A 146 -16.37 15.87 -7.11
N HIS A 147 -16.51 15.11 -6.03
CA HIS A 147 -15.41 14.83 -5.11
C HIS A 147 -15.48 13.43 -4.50
N ILE A 148 -14.38 12.68 -4.62
CA ILE A 148 -14.10 11.44 -3.89
C ILE A 148 -12.75 11.61 -3.18
N GLY A 149 -12.74 11.53 -1.85
CA GLY A 149 -11.61 11.96 -1.00
C GLY A 149 -10.51 10.92 -0.71
N GLY A 150 -9.39 11.43 -0.19
CA GLY A 150 -8.01 11.01 -0.49
C GLY A 150 -7.26 10.04 0.43
N PRO A 151 -7.82 8.86 0.73
CA PRO A 151 -7.02 7.63 0.59
C PRO A 151 -7.76 6.54 -0.19
N GLY A 152 -9.01 6.80 -0.62
CA GLY A 152 -9.92 5.80 -1.13
C GLY A 152 -10.16 5.94 -2.63
N GLY A 153 -9.53 5.11 -3.47
CA GLY A 153 -9.79 5.09 -4.91
C GLY A 153 -11.21 4.68 -5.28
N LEU A 154 -11.46 4.55 -6.60
CA LEU A 154 -12.66 3.93 -7.16
C LEU A 154 -12.36 2.48 -7.55
N ARG A 155 -13.12 1.52 -6.99
CA ARG A 155 -13.06 0.11 -7.40
C ARG A 155 -14.36 -0.30 -8.07
N VAL A 156 -14.25 -0.87 -9.26
CA VAL A 156 -15.34 -1.55 -9.94
C VAL A 156 -14.88 -2.94 -10.33
N ASP A 157 -15.60 -3.95 -9.87
CA ASP A 157 -15.31 -5.35 -10.12
C ASP A 157 -16.59 -6.09 -10.50
N ASN A 158 -16.47 -7.00 -11.47
CA ASN A 158 -17.57 -7.84 -11.95
C ASN A 158 -18.84 -7.05 -12.32
N SER A 159 -18.69 -5.99 -13.11
CA SER A 159 -19.80 -5.18 -13.63
C SER A 159 -19.76 -5.18 -15.17
N PRO A 160 -20.10 -6.31 -15.81
CA PRO A 160 -19.79 -6.54 -17.22
C PRO A 160 -20.51 -5.60 -18.17
N MET A 161 -21.69 -5.06 -17.86
CA MET A 161 -22.39 -4.14 -18.78
C MET A 161 -21.90 -2.69 -18.70
N LEU A 162 -20.90 -2.40 -17.86
CA LEU A 162 -20.50 -1.03 -17.56
C LEU A 162 -19.74 -0.37 -18.71
N CYS A 163 -20.33 0.71 -19.22
CA CYS A 163 -19.77 1.61 -20.22
C CYS A 163 -19.55 3.02 -19.62
N TYR A 164 -19.21 4.01 -20.46
CA TYR A 164 -18.98 5.41 -20.08
C TYR A 164 -17.82 5.67 -19.11
N LEU A 165 -16.92 4.70 -18.90
CA LEU A 165 -15.74 4.92 -18.05
C LEU A 165 -14.77 5.94 -18.65
N ASN A 166 -14.56 5.87 -19.97
CA ASN A 166 -13.63 6.74 -20.69
C ASN A 166 -14.24 8.11 -21.06
N THR A 167 -15.55 8.31 -20.87
CA THR A 167 -16.20 9.61 -21.13
C THR A 167 -16.20 10.52 -19.90
N VAL A 168 -15.85 9.99 -18.73
CA VAL A 168 -15.74 10.72 -17.46
C VAL A 168 -14.28 11.11 -17.19
N HIS A 169 -14.06 12.38 -16.85
CA HIS A 169 -12.75 12.91 -16.49
C HIS A 169 -12.44 12.68 -15.00
N TRP A 170 -12.02 11.46 -14.66
CA TRP A 170 -11.87 10.98 -13.27
C TRP A 170 -10.89 11.77 -12.39
N SER A 171 -9.82 12.32 -12.95
CA SER A 171 -8.85 13.13 -12.17
C SER A 171 -9.46 14.40 -11.58
N ARG A 172 -10.61 14.86 -12.09
CA ARG A 172 -11.38 15.99 -11.53
C ARG A 172 -12.33 15.57 -10.42
N VAL A 173 -12.59 14.28 -10.25
CA VAL A 173 -13.44 13.71 -9.19
C VAL A 173 -12.59 13.19 -8.03
N LEU A 174 -11.57 12.37 -8.34
CA LEU A 174 -10.66 11.76 -7.36
C LEU A 174 -9.48 12.66 -6.97
N GLY A 175 -9.20 13.70 -7.77
CA GLY A 175 -7.96 14.45 -7.71
C GLY A 175 -6.79 13.72 -8.39
N PRO A 176 -5.76 14.45 -8.86
CA PRO A 176 -4.68 13.89 -9.67
C PRO A 176 -3.82 12.86 -8.91
N ARG A 177 -3.70 12.97 -7.58
CA ARG A 177 -2.93 12.04 -6.75
C ARG A 177 -3.54 10.64 -6.62
N TYR A 178 -4.87 10.54 -6.70
CA TYR A 178 -5.60 9.30 -6.43
C TYR A 178 -6.22 8.68 -7.69
N ALA A 179 -6.06 9.34 -8.85
CA ALA A 179 -6.48 8.78 -10.13
C ALA A 179 -5.76 7.45 -10.47
N SER A 180 -4.55 7.24 -9.96
CA SER A 180 -3.82 5.97 -10.11
C SER A 180 -4.37 4.82 -9.24
N LEU A 181 -5.25 5.12 -8.28
CA LEU A 181 -5.90 4.13 -7.41
C LEU A 181 -7.25 3.65 -7.97
N MET A 182 -7.51 3.88 -9.26
CA MET A 182 -8.68 3.31 -9.92
C MET A 182 -8.43 1.85 -10.27
N HIS A 183 -9.31 0.97 -9.83
CA HIS A 183 -9.25 -0.46 -10.12
C HIS A 183 -10.50 -0.91 -10.86
N PHE A 184 -10.30 -1.40 -12.08
CA PHE A 184 -11.35 -1.88 -12.97
C PHE A 184 -11.04 -3.32 -13.36
N ASN A 185 -11.87 -4.28 -12.93
CA ASN A 185 -11.66 -5.70 -13.21
C ASN A 185 -12.98 -6.39 -13.63
N HIS A 186 -12.87 -7.42 -14.46
CA HIS A 186 -14.02 -8.18 -15.00
C HIS A 186 -15.11 -7.29 -15.60
N LEU A 187 -14.70 -6.30 -16.40
CA LEU A 187 -15.59 -5.41 -17.16
C LEU A 187 -15.62 -5.80 -18.65
N GLN A 188 -16.66 -5.37 -19.37
CA GLN A 188 -16.63 -5.46 -20.83
C GLN A 188 -15.52 -4.59 -21.42
N ASP A 189 -14.97 -5.06 -22.54
CA ASP A 189 -14.02 -4.31 -23.34
C ASP A 189 -14.63 -2.97 -23.75
N GLN A 190 -14.03 -1.88 -23.27
CA GLN A 190 -14.51 -0.52 -23.47
C GLN A 190 -14.49 -0.12 -24.95
N SER A 191 -13.74 -0.82 -25.81
CA SER A 191 -13.78 -0.61 -27.26
C SER A 191 -15.13 -0.97 -27.90
N GLN A 192 -15.92 -1.82 -27.24
CA GLN A 192 -17.24 -2.25 -27.70
C GLN A 192 -18.37 -1.32 -27.23
N CYS A 193 -18.07 -0.36 -26.36
CA CYS A 193 -19.04 0.62 -25.89
C CYS A 193 -19.18 1.79 -26.88
N SER A 194 -20.40 2.06 -27.35
CA SER A 194 -20.66 3.22 -28.24
C SER A 194 -20.55 4.58 -27.54
N ASN A 195 -20.82 4.64 -26.22
CA ASN A 195 -20.70 5.82 -25.36
C ASN A 195 -21.19 7.18 -25.94
N PRO A 196 -22.41 7.28 -26.52
CA PRO A 196 -22.92 8.57 -26.98
C PRO A 196 -23.19 9.51 -25.79
N CYS A 197 -22.51 10.65 -25.74
CA CYS A 197 -22.85 11.75 -24.83
C CYS A 197 -24.07 12.53 -25.34
N PRO A 198 -24.88 13.18 -24.49
CA PRO A 198 -26.04 13.99 -24.89
C PRO A 198 -25.77 14.83 -26.14
N GLY A 199 -26.57 14.67 -27.18
CA GLY A 199 -26.21 15.13 -28.53
C GLY A 199 -27.30 14.83 -29.56
N GLU A 200 -27.15 15.42 -30.75
CA GLU A 200 -28.05 15.23 -31.88
C GLU A 200 -27.28 14.91 -33.16
N PHE A 201 -27.92 14.21 -34.09
CA PHE A 201 -27.35 14.00 -35.42
C PHE A 201 -27.57 15.25 -36.28
N THR A 202 -26.47 15.85 -36.70
CA THR A 202 -26.46 16.98 -37.63
C THR A 202 -26.04 16.53 -39.03
N GLU A 203 -26.69 17.05 -40.06
CA GLU A 203 -26.25 16.84 -41.44
C GLU A 203 -25.07 17.75 -41.76
N VAL A 204 -23.97 17.15 -42.21
CA VAL A 204 -22.75 17.84 -42.61
C VAL A 204 -22.50 17.53 -44.08
N THR A 205 -22.49 18.58 -44.90
CA THR A 205 -22.16 18.48 -46.32
C THR A 205 -20.65 18.48 -46.48
N ILE A 206 -20.09 17.39 -47.00
CA ILE A 206 -18.66 17.29 -47.35
C ILE A 206 -18.59 17.05 -48.86
N GLY A 207 -18.21 18.10 -49.61
CA GLY A 207 -18.26 18.09 -51.07
C GLY A 207 -19.70 18.02 -51.59
N SER A 208 -20.00 17.06 -52.46
CA SER A 208 -21.34 16.79 -52.99
C SER A 208 -22.15 15.77 -52.16
N SER A 209 -21.59 15.28 -51.04
CA SER A 209 -22.22 14.23 -50.22
C SER A 209 -22.71 14.77 -48.87
N VAL A 210 -23.95 14.47 -48.52
CA VAL A 210 -24.54 14.77 -47.20
C VAL A 210 -24.29 13.58 -46.28
N LYS A 211 -23.56 13.79 -45.18
CA LYS A 211 -23.32 12.78 -44.15
C LYS A 211 -23.98 13.20 -42.84
N ARG A 212 -24.52 12.25 -42.07
CA ARG A 212 -24.96 12.51 -40.69
C ARG A 212 -23.76 12.37 -39.75
N ALA A 213 -23.43 13.44 -39.04
CA ALA A 213 -22.42 13.46 -37.98
C ALA A 213 -23.11 13.66 -36.64
N TYR A 214 -22.74 12.87 -35.64
CA TYR A 214 -23.24 13.04 -34.27
C TYR A 214 -22.51 14.22 -33.61
N LYS A 215 -23.26 15.20 -33.14
CA LYS A 215 -22.72 16.39 -32.45
C LYS A 215 -23.15 16.36 -30.99
N SER A 216 -22.17 16.16 -30.11
CA SER A 216 -22.38 16.23 -28.66
C SER A 216 -22.66 17.67 -28.23
N HIS A 217 -23.65 17.83 -27.34
CA HIS A 217 -23.93 19.06 -26.60
C HIS A 217 -23.05 19.20 -25.35
N CYS A 218 -22.36 18.13 -24.94
CA CYS A 218 -21.49 18.18 -23.77
C CYS A 218 -20.16 18.89 -24.09
N PRO A 219 -19.62 19.69 -23.15
CA PRO A 219 -18.31 20.30 -23.27
C PRO A 219 -17.17 19.28 -23.01
N GLY A 220 -17.17 18.18 -23.76
CA GLY A 220 -16.12 17.15 -23.78
C GLY A 220 -16.44 15.85 -23.04
N HIS A 221 -17.10 15.90 -21.88
CA HIS A 221 -17.26 14.74 -20.99
C HIS A 221 -18.72 14.49 -20.58
N CYS A 222 -19.08 13.23 -20.36
CA CYS A 222 -20.42 12.82 -19.94
C CYS A 222 -20.40 11.59 -19.03
N TRP A 223 -21.42 11.53 -18.17
CA TRP A 223 -21.67 10.41 -17.26
C TRP A 223 -22.44 9.27 -17.92
N ASN A 224 -23.33 9.60 -18.84
CA ASN A 224 -24.16 8.70 -19.64
C ASN A 224 -24.74 9.49 -20.84
N GLN A 225 -25.73 8.92 -21.55
CA GLN A 225 -26.41 9.55 -22.71
C GLN A 225 -27.31 10.75 -22.35
N ASP A 226 -27.65 10.93 -21.07
CA ASP A 226 -28.62 11.92 -20.58
C ASP A 226 -27.93 13.06 -19.81
N HIS A 227 -26.71 12.83 -19.32
CA HIS A 227 -26.03 13.74 -18.39
C HIS A 227 -24.58 14.01 -18.80
N CYS A 228 -24.29 15.28 -19.10
CA CYS A 228 -22.92 15.77 -19.23
C CYS A 228 -22.20 15.79 -17.89
N GLN A 229 -20.88 15.67 -17.89
CA GLN A 229 -20.08 15.89 -16.69
C GLN A 229 -19.84 17.39 -16.54
N SER A 230 -20.32 17.97 -15.44
CA SER A 230 -20.07 19.38 -15.15
C SER A 230 -18.63 19.59 -14.68
N LEU A 231 -17.86 20.39 -15.41
CA LEU A 231 -16.48 20.73 -15.06
C LEU A 231 -16.37 22.21 -14.71
N CYS A 232 -15.66 22.49 -13.61
CA CYS A 232 -15.36 23.86 -13.19
C CYS A 232 -13.99 24.29 -13.72
N SER A 233 -13.83 25.61 -13.92
CA SER A 233 -12.53 26.19 -14.20
C SER A 233 -11.51 25.82 -13.11
N GLU A 234 -10.26 25.59 -13.52
CA GLU A 234 -9.18 25.26 -12.59
C GLU A 234 -8.95 26.35 -11.54
N SER A 235 -9.26 27.61 -11.87
CA SER A 235 -9.18 28.74 -10.95
C SER A 235 -10.09 28.60 -9.73
N CYS A 236 -11.15 27.80 -9.81
CA CYS A 236 -12.08 27.60 -8.69
C CYS A 236 -11.57 26.57 -7.67
N GLY A 237 -10.54 25.79 -8.01
CA GLY A 237 -9.99 24.74 -7.15
C GLY A 237 -11.06 23.77 -6.63
N GLU A 238 -10.89 23.33 -5.39
CA GLU A 238 -11.80 22.37 -4.73
C GLU A 238 -13.15 22.98 -4.32
N ALA A 239 -13.24 24.32 -4.23
CA ALA A 239 -14.51 24.99 -3.93
C ALA A 239 -15.55 24.72 -5.01
N GLY A 240 -15.08 24.46 -6.23
CA GLY A 240 -15.92 24.25 -7.39
C GLY A 240 -16.62 25.53 -7.84
N CYS A 241 -17.60 25.33 -8.70
CA CYS A 241 -18.36 26.37 -9.37
C CYS A 241 -19.84 26.12 -9.15
N ARG A 242 -20.64 27.14 -9.46
CA ARG A 242 -22.10 27.05 -9.35
C ARG A 242 -22.67 25.85 -10.11
N VAL A 243 -23.66 25.20 -9.51
CA VAL A 243 -24.27 23.96 -10.04
C VAL A 243 -25.60 24.19 -10.74
N ASP A 244 -26.15 25.40 -10.63
CA ASP A 244 -27.43 25.81 -11.21
C ASP A 244 -27.39 25.96 -12.74
N ASN A 245 -26.21 26.21 -13.33
CA ASN A 245 -26.07 26.36 -14.78
C ASN A 245 -24.67 25.98 -15.30
N ALA A 246 -24.61 25.08 -16.27
CA ALA A 246 -23.36 24.61 -16.89
C ALA A 246 -22.55 25.74 -17.58
N SER A 247 -23.19 26.85 -17.96
CA SER A 247 -22.51 28.04 -18.51
C SER A 247 -21.76 28.87 -17.46
N LEU A 248 -21.89 28.55 -16.16
CA LEU A 248 -21.25 29.23 -15.04
C LEU A 248 -20.00 28.50 -14.51
N ALA A 249 -19.29 27.77 -15.37
CA ALA A 249 -18.05 27.07 -15.01
C ALA A 249 -16.96 27.98 -14.39
N ASN A 250 -17.00 29.29 -14.67
CA ASN A 250 -16.10 30.32 -14.11
C ASN A 250 -16.63 31.00 -12.84
N SER A 251 -17.90 30.78 -12.46
CA SER A 251 -18.47 31.36 -11.24
C SER A 251 -18.07 30.51 -10.03
N CYS A 252 -16.87 30.75 -9.52
CA CYS A 252 -16.33 30.01 -8.39
C CYS A 252 -17.16 30.22 -7.11
N CYS A 253 -17.30 29.14 -6.35
CA CYS A 253 -17.98 29.15 -5.07
C CYS A 253 -17.11 29.77 -3.97
N HIS A 254 -17.74 30.05 -2.82
CA HIS A 254 -17.01 30.53 -1.64
C HIS A 254 -15.87 29.57 -1.29
N ALA A 255 -14.72 30.08 -0.84
CA ALA A 255 -13.50 29.28 -0.60
C ALA A 255 -13.67 28.16 0.46
N ASN A 256 -14.66 28.29 1.34
CA ASN A 256 -15.01 27.25 2.33
C ASN A 256 -15.98 26.18 1.78
N CYS A 257 -16.48 26.34 0.56
CA CYS A 257 -17.28 25.31 -0.11
C CYS A 257 -16.37 24.17 -0.61
N LEU A 258 -16.99 23.03 -0.88
CA LEU A 258 -16.40 21.88 -1.54
C LEU A 258 -17.38 21.41 -2.62
N ALA A 259 -16.85 21.05 -3.79
CA ALA A 259 -17.59 20.44 -4.89
C ALA A 259 -18.68 21.33 -5.55
N GLY A 260 -18.87 22.58 -5.11
CA GLY A 260 -19.80 23.52 -5.74
C GLY A 260 -20.76 24.18 -4.77
N CYS A 261 -21.71 24.93 -5.33
CA CYS A 261 -22.65 25.75 -4.58
C CYS A 261 -23.88 26.12 -5.42
N ASP A 262 -24.99 26.37 -4.72
CA ASP A 262 -26.25 26.87 -5.29
C ASP A 262 -26.30 28.42 -5.27
N GLY A 263 -25.23 29.08 -4.78
CA GLY A 263 -25.16 30.52 -4.54
C GLY A 263 -23.75 30.95 -4.12
N PRO A 264 -23.45 32.25 -4.07
CA PRO A 264 -22.08 32.73 -3.92
C PRO A 264 -21.58 32.75 -2.47
N SER A 265 -22.48 32.55 -1.48
CA SER A 265 -22.13 32.65 -0.06
C SER A 265 -21.69 31.30 0.53
N ASP A 266 -21.07 31.37 1.71
CA ASP A 266 -20.69 30.21 2.53
C ASP A 266 -21.87 29.39 3.07
N ARG A 267 -23.12 29.85 2.87
CA ARG A 267 -24.36 29.13 3.20
C ARG A 267 -24.89 28.27 2.06
N ASN A 268 -24.43 28.54 0.84
CA ASN A 268 -24.98 27.91 -0.36
C ASN A 268 -24.11 26.76 -0.88
N CYS A 269 -23.14 26.30 -0.09
CA CYS A 269 -22.24 25.24 -0.50
C CYS A 269 -22.98 23.89 -0.61
N VAL A 270 -22.59 23.08 -1.60
CA VAL A 270 -23.03 21.68 -1.72
C VAL A 270 -22.52 20.86 -0.52
N ALA A 271 -21.23 21.04 -0.20
CA ALA A 271 -20.57 20.50 0.97
C ALA A 271 -19.60 21.54 1.54
N CYS A 272 -19.25 21.42 2.83
CA CYS A 272 -18.22 22.26 3.43
C CYS A 272 -16.83 21.62 3.24
N ARG A 273 -15.84 22.42 2.83
CA ARG A 273 -14.45 21.97 2.70
C ARG A 273 -13.86 21.57 4.04
N TYR A 274 -14.11 22.40 5.04
CA TYR A 274 -13.66 22.19 6.42
C TYR A 274 -14.88 21.83 7.27
N PHE A 275 -15.40 22.78 8.06
CA PHE A 275 -16.44 22.50 9.03
C PHE A 275 -17.77 23.14 8.68
N ARG A 276 -18.86 22.45 9.01
CA ARG A 276 -20.22 22.97 9.00
C ARG A 276 -20.61 23.50 10.38
N PHE A 277 -21.10 24.74 10.43
CA PHE A 277 -21.61 25.37 11.64
C PHE A 277 -22.84 26.23 11.32
N ASN A 278 -24.00 25.92 11.92
CA ASN A 278 -25.27 26.65 11.72
C ASN A 278 -25.58 26.97 10.25
N ASP A 279 -25.52 25.93 9.39
CA ASP A 279 -25.71 26.02 7.93
C ASP A 279 -24.74 26.96 7.20
N ARG A 280 -23.56 27.20 7.76
CA ARG A 280 -22.44 27.89 7.11
C ARG A 280 -21.22 26.98 7.05
N CYS A 281 -20.42 27.14 5.99
CA CYS A 281 -19.11 26.53 5.90
C CYS A 281 -18.03 27.46 6.46
N VAL A 282 -17.37 27.02 7.52
CA VAL A 282 -16.35 27.77 8.25
C VAL A 282 -15.02 27.02 8.20
N SER A 283 -13.91 27.77 8.17
CA SER A 283 -12.56 27.20 8.17
C SER A 283 -12.12 26.65 9.53
N ALA A 284 -12.73 27.11 10.62
CA ALA A 284 -12.53 26.61 11.97
C ALA A 284 -13.81 26.77 12.80
N CYS A 285 -14.03 25.87 13.76
CA CYS A 285 -15.16 26.00 14.66
C CYS A 285 -15.06 27.28 15.52
N PRO A 286 -16.18 27.96 15.80
CA PRO A 286 -16.17 29.17 16.63
C PRO A 286 -15.84 28.86 18.11
N PRO A 287 -15.55 29.87 18.95
CA PRO A 287 -15.36 29.68 20.39
C PRO A 287 -16.55 28.96 21.03
N GLY A 288 -16.27 28.13 22.03
CA GLY A 288 -17.27 27.29 22.69
C GLY A 288 -17.69 26.03 21.90
N HIS A 289 -17.18 25.83 20.68
CA HIS A 289 -17.48 24.67 19.84
C HIS A 289 -16.22 23.82 19.54
N LEU A 290 -16.42 22.53 19.38
CA LEU A 290 -15.42 21.52 19.07
C LEU A 290 -15.66 20.92 17.69
N GLU A 291 -14.57 20.49 17.05
CA GLU A 291 -14.54 19.78 15.79
C GLU A 291 -14.94 18.32 16.01
N LEU A 292 -16.03 17.89 15.38
CA LEU A 292 -16.53 16.52 15.41
C LEU A 292 -16.33 15.87 14.03
N ASP A 293 -15.74 14.68 14.04
CA ASP A 293 -15.50 13.84 12.85
C ASP A 293 -14.86 14.60 11.67
N GLY A 294 -14.10 15.67 11.93
CA GLY A 294 -13.35 16.42 10.92
C GLY A 294 -14.18 17.31 9.98
N TRP A 295 -15.51 17.40 10.14
CA TRP A 295 -16.35 18.21 9.24
C TRP A 295 -17.53 18.92 9.90
N LEU A 296 -17.81 18.69 11.20
CA LEU A 296 -18.92 19.33 11.91
C LEU A 296 -18.43 20.10 13.14
N CYS A 297 -19.09 21.19 13.48
CA CYS A 297 -18.90 21.89 14.76
C CYS A 297 -20.03 21.58 15.72
N VAL A 298 -19.69 21.13 16.93
CA VAL A 298 -20.65 20.84 18.02
C VAL A 298 -20.33 21.65 19.28
N PRO A 299 -21.31 22.04 20.10
CA PRO A 299 -21.06 22.69 21.39
C PRO A 299 -20.15 21.83 22.28
N SER A 300 -19.23 22.47 23.01
CA SER A 300 -18.23 21.76 23.82
C SER A 300 -18.84 20.80 24.85
N GLU A 301 -19.99 21.15 25.41
CA GLU A 301 -20.72 20.33 26.39
C GLU A 301 -21.39 19.10 25.77
N GLN A 302 -21.65 19.12 24.46
CA GLN A 302 -22.34 18.02 23.79
C GLN A 302 -21.42 16.82 23.55
N CYS A 303 -20.10 17.06 23.43
CA CYS A 303 -19.12 16.02 23.16
C CYS A 303 -19.12 14.90 24.22
N THR A 304 -19.26 15.27 25.49
CA THR A 304 -19.10 14.34 26.62
C THR A 304 -20.44 13.83 27.18
N ARG A 305 -21.58 14.26 26.61
CA ARG A 305 -22.89 13.73 27.01
C ARG A 305 -23.00 12.24 26.69
N ALA A 306 -23.78 11.53 27.50
CA ALA A 306 -23.99 10.08 27.41
C ALA A 306 -24.39 9.57 26.01
N HIS A 307 -25.08 10.38 25.20
CA HIS A 307 -25.47 10.00 23.83
C HIS A 307 -24.28 10.00 22.84
N MET A 308 -23.23 10.80 23.06
CA MET A 308 -22.04 10.80 22.20
C MET A 308 -20.94 9.92 22.78
N ASN A 309 -20.75 9.91 24.11
CA ASN A 309 -19.72 9.13 24.81
C ASN A 309 -18.32 9.33 24.20
N ARG A 310 -17.92 10.58 23.97
CA ARG A 310 -16.64 10.98 23.36
C ARG A 310 -15.78 11.81 24.31
N LEU A 311 -14.50 11.90 23.96
CA LEU A 311 -13.46 12.59 24.73
C LEU A 311 -13.05 13.90 24.06
N ARG A 312 -12.68 14.89 24.87
CA ARG A 312 -12.20 16.20 24.42
C ARG A 312 -10.69 16.18 24.26
N LEU A 313 -10.19 16.48 23.06
CA LEU A 313 -8.78 16.67 22.77
C LEU A 313 -8.56 18.06 22.19
N GLY A 314 -8.15 19.02 23.03
CA GLY A 314 -8.02 20.42 22.62
C GLY A 314 -9.33 20.96 22.04
N ARG A 315 -9.35 21.25 20.73
CA ARG A 315 -10.53 21.74 20.00
C ARG A 315 -11.33 20.63 19.29
N ARG A 316 -11.01 19.35 19.52
CA ARG A 316 -11.60 18.20 18.82
C ARG A 316 -12.39 17.32 19.78
N CYS A 317 -13.43 16.69 19.24
CA CYS A 317 -14.22 15.66 19.91
C CYS A 317 -13.89 14.29 19.28
N VAL A 318 -13.17 13.46 20.02
CA VAL A 318 -12.62 12.18 19.53
C VAL A 318 -13.30 11.00 20.22
N SER A 319 -13.46 9.88 19.54
CA SER A 319 -14.01 8.66 20.16
C SER A 319 -13.05 8.07 21.19
N ASP A 320 -11.74 8.14 20.91
CA ASP A 320 -10.66 7.64 21.74
C ASP A 320 -9.48 8.60 21.72
N CYS A 321 -8.68 8.59 22.79
CA CYS A 321 -7.45 9.40 22.82
C CYS A 321 -6.42 8.87 21.80
N PRO A 322 -5.81 9.75 21.00
CA PRO A 322 -4.77 9.34 20.06
C PRO A 322 -3.50 8.89 20.78
N ALA A 323 -2.59 8.26 20.04
CA ALA A 323 -1.27 7.89 20.54
C ALA A 323 -0.57 9.10 21.21
N GLY A 324 0.10 8.85 22.33
CA GLY A 324 0.71 9.93 23.13
C GLY A 324 -0.23 10.61 24.13
N HIS A 325 -1.52 10.24 24.17
CA HIS A 325 -2.51 10.79 25.09
C HIS A 325 -3.23 9.70 25.88
N MET A 326 -3.75 10.05 27.06
CA MET A 326 -4.58 9.17 27.88
C MET A 326 -5.90 9.84 28.27
N SER A 327 -6.93 9.03 28.51
CA SER A 327 -8.20 9.51 29.03
C SER A 327 -8.07 9.84 30.50
N THR A 328 -8.39 11.07 30.89
CA THR A 328 -8.53 11.50 32.28
C THR A 328 -9.90 12.16 32.43
N GLY A 329 -10.87 11.38 32.92
CA GLY A 329 -12.28 11.73 32.81
C GLY A 329 -12.68 11.91 31.35
N ASP A 330 -13.27 13.06 31.04
CA ASP A 330 -13.79 13.43 29.72
C ASP A 330 -12.73 14.03 28.75
N TYR A 331 -11.46 14.07 29.16
CA TYR A 331 -10.39 14.73 28.42
C TYR A 331 -9.28 13.77 28.03
N CYS A 332 -8.67 14.05 26.87
CA CYS A 332 -7.40 13.45 26.48
C CYS A 332 -6.25 14.37 26.89
N VAL A 333 -5.38 13.86 27.76
CA VAL A 333 -4.20 14.58 28.26
C VAL A 333 -2.92 13.96 27.74
N SER A 334 -1.90 14.79 27.48
CA SER A 334 -0.58 14.33 27.04
C SER A 334 0.08 13.53 28.16
N CYS A 335 0.46 12.28 27.90
CA CYS A 335 1.11 11.48 28.94
C CYS A 335 2.52 12.00 29.28
N VAL A 336 3.16 12.73 28.36
CA VAL A 336 4.46 13.38 28.61
C VAL A 336 4.31 14.46 29.69
N GLU A 337 3.25 15.26 29.63
CA GLU A 337 2.99 16.32 30.61
C GLU A 337 2.62 15.76 31.98
N VAL A 338 1.91 14.63 32.01
CA VAL A 338 1.45 13.98 33.25
C VAL A 338 2.52 13.03 33.83
N GLY A 339 3.61 12.78 33.11
CA GLY A 339 4.68 11.86 33.54
C GLY A 339 4.21 10.41 33.70
N GLN A 340 3.14 10.02 32.99
CA GLN A 340 2.52 8.70 33.08
C GLN A 340 2.72 7.93 31.77
N PRO A 341 2.73 6.59 31.79
CA PRO A 341 2.89 5.80 30.58
C PRO A 341 1.71 6.00 29.62
N CYS A 342 2.00 6.17 28.33
CA CYS A 342 0.95 6.29 27.32
C CYS A 342 0.29 4.95 27.02
N GLY A 343 -0.94 4.82 27.48
CA GLY A 343 -1.85 3.73 27.19
C GLY A 343 -2.43 3.11 28.46
N LYS A 344 -3.63 2.55 28.34
CA LYS A 344 -4.29 1.86 29.46
C LYS A 344 -3.70 0.48 29.67
N HIS A 345 -3.81 -0.04 30.88
CA HIS A 345 -3.70 -1.48 31.10
C HIS A 345 -4.94 -2.16 30.53
N CYS A 346 -4.75 -3.17 29.69
CA CYS A 346 -5.80 -3.96 29.07
C CYS A 346 -5.82 -5.35 29.74
N PRO A 347 -6.68 -5.57 30.77
CA PRO A 347 -6.63 -6.75 31.65
C PRO A 347 -7.23 -7.99 31.00
N ARG A 348 -6.71 -8.38 29.82
CA ARG A 348 -7.14 -9.55 29.06
C ARG A 348 -5.99 -10.14 28.27
N THR A 349 -6.10 -11.43 27.98
CA THR A 349 -5.26 -12.10 26.98
C THR A 349 -5.68 -11.62 25.59
N MET A 350 -4.79 -10.96 24.88
CA MET A 350 -5.02 -10.58 23.49
C MET A 350 -4.64 -11.74 22.58
N LEU A 351 -5.61 -12.23 21.82
CA LEU A 351 -5.42 -13.25 20.82
C LEU A 351 -5.60 -12.63 19.44
N ILE A 352 -4.52 -12.55 18.67
CA ILE A 352 -4.50 -11.92 17.36
C ILE A 352 -4.50 -13.01 16.30
N ARG A 353 -5.61 -13.15 15.58
CA ARG A 353 -5.78 -14.10 14.48
C ARG A 353 -6.08 -13.41 13.15
N SER A 354 -6.72 -12.25 13.21
CA SER A 354 -7.22 -11.47 12.09
C SER A 354 -6.89 -9.98 12.21
N ALA A 355 -7.17 -9.22 11.14
CA ALA A 355 -7.03 -7.76 11.17
C ALA A 355 -8.01 -7.06 12.12
N GLU A 356 -9.15 -7.68 12.45
CA GLU A 356 -10.13 -7.11 13.37
C GLU A 356 -9.61 -7.12 14.81
N ASP A 357 -8.93 -8.18 15.21
CA ASP A 357 -8.36 -8.34 16.55
C ASP A 357 -7.32 -7.25 16.86
N LEU A 358 -6.63 -6.74 15.83
CA LEU A 358 -5.66 -5.65 15.97
C LEU A 358 -6.29 -4.36 16.50
N LYS A 359 -7.58 -4.12 16.23
CA LYS A 359 -8.28 -2.92 16.73
C LYS A 359 -8.30 -2.89 18.26
N GLU A 360 -8.37 -4.06 18.91
CA GLU A 360 -8.43 -4.15 20.36
C GLU A 360 -7.11 -3.87 21.07
N THR A 361 -5.99 -3.83 20.32
CA THR A 361 -4.65 -3.55 20.84
C THR A 361 -4.35 -2.05 20.91
N ARG A 362 -5.11 -1.24 20.16
CA ARG A 362 -4.89 0.21 20.04
C ARG A 362 -5.01 0.89 21.41
N GLY A 363 -3.97 1.65 21.76
CA GLY A 363 -3.91 2.41 23.01
C GLY A 363 -3.63 1.58 24.27
N CYS A 364 -3.33 0.28 24.15
CA CYS A 364 -2.90 -0.53 25.29
C CYS A 364 -1.39 -0.34 25.54
N HIS A 365 -1.04 0.10 26.75
CA HIS A 365 0.35 0.18 27.21
C HIS A 365 0.85 -1.15 27.74
N SER A 366 -0.02 -1.86 28.45
CA SER A 366 0.26 -3.16 29.01
C SER A 366 -0.92 -4.10 28.88
N VAL A 367 -0.63 -5.39 28.77
CA VAL A 367 -1.64 -6.46 28.61
C VAL A 367 -1.34 -7.61 29.57
N ASP A 368 -2.35 -8.43 29.84
CA ASP A 368 -2.16 -9.65 30.63
C ASP A 368 -1.29 -10.66 29.88
N ALA A 369 -1.69 -11.04 28.67
CA ALA A 369 -0.92 -11.94 27.80
C ALA A 369 -1.15 -11.57 26.34
N LEU A 370 -0.21 -11.92 25.46
CA LEU A 370 -0.31 -11.69 24.03
C LEU A 370 -0.03 -12.99 23.27
N VAL A 371 -0.97 -13.40 22.44
CA VAL A 371 -0.88 -14.57 21.57
C VAL A 371 -1.12 -14.14 20.13
N ILE A 372 -0.10 -14.27 19.28
CA ILE A 372 -0.18 -13.97 17.84
C ILE A 372 -0.23 -15.30 17.09
N SER A 373 -1.34 -15.52 16.39
CA SER A 373 -1.64 -16.75 15.64
C SER A 373 -2.42 -16.41 14.38
N LEU A 374 -1.78 -15.70 13.45
CA LEU A 374 -2.40 -15.15 12.25
C LEU A 374 -2.86 -16.27 11.31
N ALA A 375 -4.16 -16.31 11.02
CA ALA A 375 -4.79 -17.31 10.16
C ALA A 375 -5.11 -16.79 8.75
N ASP A 376 -5.22 -15.46 8.61
CA ASP A 376 -5.67 -14.78 7.39
C ASP A 376 -4.52 -14.08 6.66
N ASP A 377 -4.64 -13.99 5.34
CA ASP A 377 -3.78 -13.13 4.50
C ASP A 377 -4.20 -11.67 4.70
N ILE A 378 -3.44 -10.94 5.52
CA ILE A 378 -3.75 -9.55 5.91
C ILE A 378 -2.97 -8.57 5.03
N PRO A 379 -3.62 -7.71 4.24
CA PRO A 379 -2.93 -6.70 3.44
C PRO A 379 -2.23 -5.69 4.35
N ASP A 380 -1.00 -5.29 3.97
CA ASP A 380 -0.13 -4.39 4.73
C ASP A 380 0.10 -4.82 6.19
N LEU A 381 0.16 -6.14 6.43
CA LEU A 381 0.30 -6.72 7.76
C LEU A 381 1.37 -6.03 8.61
N ALA A 382 2.56 -5.77 8.05
CA ALA A 382 3.66 -5.13 8.78
C ALA A 382 3.31 -3.72 9.29
N ALA A 383 2.67 -2.90 8.45
CA ALA A 383 2.27 -1.53 8.83
C ALA A 383 1.16 -1.56 9.89
N ARG A 384 0.18 -2.46 9.73
CA ARG A 384 -0.92 -2.64 10.69
C ARG A 384 -0.42 -3.12 12.05
N LEU A 385 0.50 -4.09 12.08
CA LEU A 385 1.11 -4.58 13.31
C LEU A 385 1.93 -3.47 14.00
N LEU A 386 2.70 -2.69 13.23
CA LEU A 386 3.47 -1.57 13.77
C LEU A 386 2.57 -0.51 14.41
N GLU A 387 1.47 -0.15 13.75
CA GLU A 387 0.49 0.80 14.29
C GLU A 387 -0.17 0.24 15.56
N ALA A 388 -0.67 -1.00 15.49
CA ALA A 388 -1.37 -1.71 16.56
C ALA A 388 -0.55 -1.79 17.85
N PHE A 389 0.72 -2.20 17.74
CA PHE A 389 1.59 -2.46 18.90
C PHE A 389 2.51 -1.29 19.28
N SER A 390 2.44 -0.15 18.59
CA SER A 390 3.28 1.04 18.82
C SER A 390 3.36 1.49 20.29
N SER A 391 2.23 1.39 21.01
CA SER A 391 2.09 1.84 22.40
C SER A 391 2.42 0.77 23.44
N LEU A 392 2.46 -0.51 23.04
CA LEU A 392 2.66 -1.63 23.96
C LEU A 392 4.12 -1.65 24.48
N LYS A 393 4.28 -1.61 25.80
CA LYS A 393 5.60 -1.67 26.47
C LYS A 393 5.72 -2.84 27.44
N GLU A 394 4.61 -3.39 27.96
CA GLU A 394 4.66 -4.45 28.98
C GLU A 394 3.65 -5.57 28.71
N ILE A 395 4.06 -6.81 28.93
CA ILE A 395 3.18 -7.99 28.95
C ILE A 395 3.34 -8.64 30.31
N ARG A 396 2.28 -8.72 31.12
CA ARG A 396 2.38 -9.19 32.50
C ARG A 396 2.66 -10.68 32.64
N LYS A 397 2.03 -11.51 31.81
CA LYS A 397 2.11 -12.97 31.86
C LYS A 397 3.08 -13.49 30.80
N TYR A 398 2.62 -13.72 29.57
CA TYR A 398 3.44 -14.36 28.53
C TYR A 398 3.14 -13.81 27.13
N LEU A 399 4.15 -13.92 26.26
CA LEU A 399 4.07 -13.69 24.82
C LEU A 399 4.21 -15.02 24.09
N THR A 400 3.27 -15.32 23.19
CA THR A 400 3.35 -16.46 22.27
C THR A 400 3.14 -15.99 20.84
N VAL A 401 4.06 -16.32 19.94
CA VAL A 401 3.90 -16.20 18.49
C VAL A 401 3.90 -17.61 17.93
N THR A 402 2.83 -17.99 17.25
CA THR A 402 2.67 -19.33 16.70
C THR A 402 1.89 -19.31 15.40
N GLN A 403 2.05 -20.33 14.55
CA GLN A 403 1.18 -20.59 13.39
C GLN A 403 0.93 -19.39 12.44
N SER A 404 1.84 -18.40 12.38
CA SER A 404 1.61 -17.15 11.65
C SER A 404 2.34 -17.17 10.31
N ARG A 405 1.67 -17.60 9.23
CA ARG A 405 2.31 -17.91 7.94
C ARG A 405 2.82 -16.69 7.18
N ASP A 406 2.16 -15.55 7.30
CA ASP A 406 2.54 -14.33 6.55
C ASP A 406 3.51 -13.43 7.33
N LEU A 407 3.90 -13.86 8.53
CA LEU A 407 4.73 -13.07 9.44
C LEU A 407 6.23 -13.29 9.17
N THR A 408 6.88 -12.31 8.55
CA THR A 408 8.32 -12.36 8.21
C THR A 408 9.23 -11.71 9.26
N SER A 409 8.71 -10.81 10.09
CA SER A 409 9.47 -10.08 11.11
C SER A 409 8.65 -9.78 12.37
N LEU A 410 9.30 -9.82 13.54
CA LEU A 410 8.74 -9.36 14.82
C LEU A 410 9.18 -7.94 15.22
N SER A 411 9.75 -7.17 14.29
CA SER A 411 10.27 -5.80 14.53
C SER A 411 9.24 -4.80 15.10
N PHE A 412 7.94 -5.01 14.86
CA PHE A 412 6.86 -4.20 15.43
C PHE A 412 6.80 -4.26 16.97
N LEU A 413 7.40 -5.28 17.59
CA LEU A 413 7.54 -5.41 19.06
C LEU A 413 8.80 -4.72 19.61
N SER A 414 9.56 -3.97 18.81
CA SER A 414 10.77 -3.25 19.24
C SER A 414 10.57 -2.29 20.41
N GLY A 415 9.33 -1.85 20.65
CA GLY A 415 8.96 -1.01 21.79
C GLY A 415 8.82 -1.75 23.12
N LEU A 416 8.72 -3.09 23.12
CA LEU A 416 8.43 -3.90 24.30
C LEU A 416 9.63 -3.88 25.29
N ARG A 417 9.34 -3.71 26.58
CA ARG A 417 10.33 -3.54 27.65
C ARG A 417 10.29 -4.63 28.71
N LEU A 418 9.10 -5.20 28.97
CA LEU A 418 8.90 -6.19 30.03
C LEU A 418 7.98 -7.34 29.59
N ILE A 419 8.39 -8.57 29.91
CA ILE A 419 7.53 -9.75 30.01
C ILE A 419 7.60 -10.24 31.46
N GLY A 420 6.50 -10.13 32.21
CA GLY A 420 6.48 -10.30 33.66
C GLY A 420 6.49 -11.75 34.16
N GLY A 421 5.96 -12.71 33.39
CA GLY A 421 5.87 -14.11 33.81
C GLY A 421 4.93 -14.37 35.01
N GLU A 422 3.94 -13.50 35.24
CA GLU A 422 3.01 -13.60 36.39
C GLU A 422 2.14 -14.87 36.41
N HIS A 423 2.09 -15.62 35.31
CA HIS A 423 1.38 -16.90 35.23
C HIS A 423 2.11 -18.04 35.97
N ILE A 424 3.38 -17.85 36.33
CA ILE A 424 4.21 -18.84 36.99
C ILE A 424 4.02 -18.71 38.50
N SER A 425 3.42 -19.72 39.12
CA SER A 425 3.20 -19.79 40.57
C SER A 425 4.51 -20.00 41.32
N ASN A 426 4.71 -19.29 42.44
CA ASN A 426 5.89 -19.41 43.31
C ASN A 426 6.05 -20.79 44.01
N THR A 427 5.08 -21.70 43.87
CA THR A 427 5.04 -23.01 44.54
C THR A 427 5.45 -24.14 43.60
N THR A 428 6.68 -24.14 43.09
CA THR A 428 7.27 -25.37 42.54
C THR A 428 8.14 -25.99 43.62
N SER A 429 7.54 -26.89 44.40
CA SER A 429 8.31 -27.87 45.17
C SER A 429 9.25 -28.61 44.21
N LEU A 430 10.46 -28.91 44.71
CA LEU A 430 11.58 -29.48 43.97
C LEU A 430 11.30 -30.83 43.26
N GLU A 431 10.09 -31.39 43.41
CA GLU A 431 9.71 -32.72 42.94
C GLU A 431 9.00 -32.74 41.57
N ASN A 432 8.54 -31.59 41.04
CA ASN A 432 7.75 -31.54 39.78
C ASN A 432 8.45 -30.84 38.59
N ARG A 433 9.78 -30.98 38.48
CA ARG A 433 10.55 -30.39 37.35
C ARG A 433 10.35 -31.07 36.00
N HIS A 434 9.88 -32.32 35.96
CA HIS A 434 9.82 -33.08 34.71
C HIS A 434 8.46 -33.05 33.98
N GLN A 435 7.40 -32.51 34.60
CA GLN A 435 6.06 -32.47 33.99
C GLN A 435 5.50 -31.05 33.76
N SER A 436 6.32 -30.00 33.98
CA SER A 436 5.91 -28.58 33.91
C SER A 436 6.73 -27.71 32.94
N GLN A 437 7.59 -28.28 32.09
CA GLN A 437 8.48 -27.50 31.22
C GLN A 437 7.75 -26.55 30.26
N SER A 438 6.53 -26.88 29.80
CA SER A 438 5.75 -26.02 28.90
C SER A 438 5.02 -24.87 29.61
N ASN A 439 4.75 -24.97 30.91
CA ASN A 439 3.99 -23.95 31.66
C ASN A 439 4.87 -22.86 32.27
N ASN A 440 6.20 -23.02 32.19
CA ASN A 440 7.16 -22.07 32.75
C ASN A 440 7.79 -21.19 31.66
N ILE A 441 7.18 -21.07 30.48
CA ILE A 441 7.71 -20.30 29.35
C ILE A 441 6.94 -18.99 29.21
N SER A 442 7.65 -17.87 29.34
CA SER A 442 7.06 -16.53 29.24
C SER A 442 7.24 -15.89 27.86
N LEU A 443 8.22 -16.34 27.07
CA LEU A 443 8.41 -15.95 25.68
C LEU A 443 8.49 -17.18 24.80
N ARG A 444 7.50 -17.36 23.92
CA ARG A 444 7.43 -18.50 22.99
C ARG A 444 7.28 -18.02 21.55
N ILE A 445 8.16 -18.46 20.68
CA ILE A 445 8.09 -18.23 19.23
C ILE A 445 8.24 -19.58 18.53
N GLU A 446 7.15 -20.11 17.99
CA GLU A 446 7.15 -21.46 17.42
C GLU A 446 6.33 -21.58 16.14
N ASN A 447 6.59 -22.61 15.33
CA ASN A 447 5.76 -22.96 14.15
C ASN A 447 5.44 -21.76 13.22
N THR A 448 6.38 -20.83 13.07
CA THR A 448 6.22 -19.61 12.27
C THR A 448 7.22 -19.66 11.11
N ASP A 449 6.86 -20.42 10.08
CA ASP A 449 7.78 -20.91 9.03
C ASP A 449 8.43 -19.81 8.17
N PHE A 450 7.79 -18.65 8.03
CA PHE A 450 8.29 -17.54 7.21
C PHE A 450 8.99 -16.45 8.02
N LEU A 451 9.04 -16.59 9.34
CA LEU A 451 9.74 -15.65 10.20
C LEU A 451 11.24 -15.70 9.91
N GLN A 452 11.82 -14.58 9.53
CA GLN A 452 13.24 -14.43 9.20
C GLN A 452 13.97 -13.50 10.18
N ALA A 453 13.25 -12.54 10.77
CA ALA A 453 13.83 -11.51 11.62
C ALA A 453 13.09 -11.34 12.95
N LEU A 454 13.85 -11.14 14.02
CA LEU A 454 13.34 -10.71 15.32
C LEU A 454 13.49 -9.18 15.46
N TRP A 455 13.04 -8.61 16.58
CA TRP A 455 13.24 -7.19 16.84
C TRP A 455 14.61 -6.92 17.45
N ASN A 456 15.17 -5.76 17.16
CA ASN A 456 16.32 -5.25 17.88
C ASN A 456 15.84 -4.37 19.04
N GLY A 457 16.67 -4.25 20.07
CA GLY A 457 16.47 -3.32 21.17
C GLY A 457 16.32 -1.89 20.65
N THR A 458 15.61 -1.07 21.42
CA THR A 458 15.40 0.36 21.12
C THR A 458 16.70 1.10 20.80
N ALA A 459 16.64 2.20 20.04
CA ALA A 459 17.80 3.07 19.74
C ALA A 459 18.57 3.57 20.98
N SER A 460 17.95 3.48 22.17
CA SER A 460 18.56 3.72 23.48
C SER A 460 19.38 2.54 24.06
N GLY A 461 19.52 1.42 23.35
CA GLY A 461 20.27 0.24 23.81
C GLY A 461 19.58 -0.60 24.90
N HIS A 462 18.29 -0.41 25.14
CA HIS A 462 17.55 -1.15 26.18
C HIS A 462 17.24 -2.59 25.75
N ARG A 463 17.57 -3.56 26.61
CA ARG A 463 17.23 -4.98 26.48
C ARG A 463 15.85 -5.27 27.08
N LEU A 464 15.07 -6.15 26.45
CA LEU A 464 13.78 -6.64 26.96
C LEU A 464 14.01 -7.50 28.20
N LEU A 465 13.37 -7.14 29.30
CA LEU A 465 13.39 -7.91 30.53
C LEU A 465 12.33 -9.03 30.49
N VAL A 466 12.76 -10.29 30.62
CA VAL A 466 11.89 -11.42 30.93
C VAL A 466 12.05 -11.73 32.41
N ALA A 467 11.11 -11.24 33.21
CA ALA A 467 11.23 -11.18 34.66
C ALA A 467 11.01 -12.53 35.37
N ARG A 468 10.23 -13.43 34.78
CA ARG A 468 10.08 -14.82 35.24
C ARG A 468 9.84 -15.74 34.06
N GLY A 469 10.29 -16.99 34.17
CA GLY A 469 10.08 -18.03 33.16
C GLY A 469 11.06 -18.02 31.99
N GLY A 470 11.04 -19.12 31.23
CA GLY A 470 11.96 -19.40 30.12
C GLY A 470 11.55 -18.79 28.78
N VAL A 471 12.46 -18.97 27.82
CA VAL A 471 12.35 -18.49 26.44
C VAL A 471 12.46 -19.69 25.49
N LEU A 472 11.54 -19.81 24.52
CA LEU A 472 11.49 -20.94 23.58
C LEU A 472 11.40 -20.47 22.13
N PHE A 473 12.28 -21.01 21.28
CA PHE A 473 12.24 -20.86 19.82
C PHE A 473 12.25 -22.23 19.15
N HIS A 474 11.18 -22.63 18.47
CA HIS A 474 11.04 -23.98 17.91
C HIS A 474 10.31 -24.04 16.57
N ARG A 475 10.78 -24.85 15.61
CA ARG A 475 10.13 -25.03 14.29
C ARG A 475 9.89 -23.72 13.53
N ASN A 476 10.82 -22.77 13.60
CA ASN A 476 10.78 -21.56 12.79
C ASN A 476 11.69 -21.76 11.58
N GLN A 477 11.14 -22.35 10.52
CA GLN A 477 11.94 -22.97 9.48
C GLN A 477 12.84 -22.02 8.68
N ARG A 478 12.50 -20.72 8.63
CA ARG A 478 13.33 -19.68 7.98
C ARG A 478 14.03 -18.73 8.96
N LEU A 479 13.88 -18.94 10.27
CA LEU A 479 14.54 -18.13 11.27
C LEU A 479 15.91 -18.73 11.58
N CYS A 480 16.97 -18.02 11.23
CA CYS A 480 18.32 -18.55 11.40
C CYS A 480 18.70 -18.76 12.87
N PRO A 481 19.35 -19.88 13.23
CA PRO A 481 19.77 -20.15 14.61
C PRO A 481 20.64 -19.03 15.20
N ARG A 482 21.53 -18.45 14.38
CA ARG A 482 22.38 -17.32 14.78
C ARG A 482 21.58 -16.04 15.09
N THR A 483 20.48 -15.80 14.38
CA THR A 483 19.56 -14.69 14.69
C THR A 483 18.95 -14.90 16.07
N VAL A 484 18.60 -16.13 16.43
CA VAL A 484 18.08 -16.48 17.76
C VAL A 484 19.14 -16.29 18.84
N THR A 485 20.37 -16.82 18.66
CA THR A 485 21.44 -16.65 19.65
C THR A 485 21.74 -15.18 19.89
N GLN A 486 21.94 -14.40 18.82
CA GLN A 486 22.23 -12.97 18.91
C GLN A 486 21.08 -12.20 19.55
N PHE A 487 19.83 -12.56 19.24
CA PHE A 487 18.67 -11.93 19.86
C PHE A 487 18.68 -12.14 21.37
N VAL A 488 18.87 -13.39 21.82
CA VAL A 488 18.87 -13.71 23.25
C VAL A 488 20.05 -13.05 23.97
N GLU A 489 21.25 -13.11 23.41
CA GLU A 489 22.47 -12.55 24.01
C GLU A 489 22.46 -11.03 24.08
N ASN A 490 21.96 -10.36 23.04
CA ASN A 490 22.09 -8.91 22.88
C ASN A 490 20.83 -8.14 23.24
N ASN A 491 19.65 -8.76 23.17
CA ASN A 491 18.38 -8.06 23.29
C ASN A 491 17.52 -8.53 24.46
N LEU A 492 17.82 -9.68 25.10
CA LEU A 492 17.10 -10.13 26.28
C LEU A 492 17.92 -9.97 27.57
N ASN A 493 17.21 -9.79 28.67
CA ASN A 493 17.72 -9.95 30.02
C ASN A 493 16.75 -10.88 30.77
N VAL A 494 17.22 -12.06 31.18
CA VAL A 494 16.39 -13.11 31.81
C VAL A 494 16.85 -13.31 33.25
N THR A 495 15.95 -13.10 34.21
CA THR A 495 16.28 -13.06 35.64
C THR A 495 16.32 -14.42 36.34
N ASP A 496 15.50 -15.39 35.93
CA ASP A 496 15.41 -16.71 36.58
C ASP A 496 16.52 -17.71 36.17
N GLY A 497 17.62 -17.18 35.62
CA GLY A 497 18.70 -17.99 35.08
C GLY A 497 18.37 -18.50 33.68
N PHE A 498 19.29 -18.21 32.76
CA PHE A 498 19.25 -18.73 31.41
C PHE A 498 20.35 -19.78 31.28
N SER A 499 20.00 -21.05 31.10
CA SER A 499 20.98 -22.01 30.60
C SER A 499 20.80 -22.16 29.09
N PRO A 500 21.87 -22.09 28.27
CA PRO A 500 21.80 -22.46 26.86
C PRO A 500 21.18 -23.85 26.64
N SER A 501 21.26 -24.76 27.62
CA SER A 501 20.58 -26.06 27.58
C SER A 501 19.05 -25.98 27.54
N ASP A 502 18.45 -24.91 28.06
CA ASP A 502 16.98 -24.71 28.12
C ASP A 502 16.40 -24.20 26.80
N LEU A 503 17.26 -23.76 25.88
CA LEU A 503 16.91 -23.50 24.48
C LEU A 503 16.78 -24.80 23.64
N GLY A 504 16.91 -25.97 24.25
CA GLY A 504 16.98 -27.25 23.52
C GLY A 504 18.34 -27.53 22.88
N TYR A 505 19.41 -26.84 23.30
CA TYR A 505 20.73 -26.94 22.64
C TYR A 505 21.40 -28.31 22.83
N ASN A 506 20.94 -29.11 23.79
CA ASN A 506 21.55 -30.39 24.11
C ASN A 506 20.99 -31.56 23.27
N SER A 507 20.00 -31.32 22.41
CA SER A 507 19.60 -32.28 21.39
C SER A 507 19.86 -31.68 20.01
N ALA A 508 20.62 -32.39 19.18
CA ALA A 508 20.78 -32.05 17.76
C ALA A 508 19.43 -31.93 17.00
N HIS A 509 18.33 -32.36 17.61
CA HIS A 509 16.97 -32.31 17.08
C HIS A 509 16.30 -30.92 17.20
N GLU A 510 16.56 -30.16 18.27
CA GLU A 510 15.92 -28.84 18.50
C GLU A 510 16.70 -27.69 17.85
N TYR A 511 18.04 -27.74 17.86
CA TYR A 511 18.91 -26.82 17.09
C TYR A 511 18.60 -26.86 15.59
N ASN A 512 18.17 -28.02 15.07
CA ASN A 512 17.81 -28.23 13.67
C ASN A 512 16.35 -27.86 13.32
N SER A 513 15.55 -27.42 14.29
CA SER A 513 14.14 -27.04 14.02
C SER A 513 14.00 -25.60 13.51
N ASN A 514 15.00 -24.74 13.75
CA ASN A 514 15.02 -23.36 13.26
C ASN A 514 15.99 -23.23 12.09
N GLY A 515 15.59 -22.53 11.03
CA GLY A 515 16.46 -22.24 9.88
C GLY A 515 16.77 -23.44 8.97
N ASN A 516 16.02 -24.55 9.06
CA ASN A 516 16.18 -25.72 8.19
C ASN A 516 15.77 -25.47 6.72
N LEU A 517 14.97 -24.44 6.47
CA LEU A 517 14.61 -23.97 5.12
C LEU A 517 15.26 -22.63 4.75
N ALA A 518 15.90 -21.94 5.68
CA ALA A 518 16.65 -20.73 5.38
C ALA A 518 18.07 -21.06 4.95
N LEU A 519 18.63 -20.21 4.07
CA LEU A 519 20.03 -20.32 3.67
C LEU A 519 21.00 -19.91 4.78
N CYS A 520 20.61 -19.08 5.75
CA CYS A 520 21.41 -18.72 6.93
C CYS A 520 22.89 -18.42 6.68
N ILE A 521 23.14 -17.34 5.93
CA ILE A 521 24.48 -16.86 5.57
C ILE A 521 25.33 -16.61 6.83
N GLU A 522 26.43 -17.35 6.95
CA GLU A 522 27.37 -17.26 8.07
C GLU A 522 28.53 -16.29 7.80
N SER A 523 28.93 -16.16 6.53
CA SER A 523 30.02 -15.27 6.11
C SER A 523 29.81 -14.75 4.68
N THR A 524 30.53 -13.68 4.32
CA THR A 524 30.47 -13.09 2.98
C THR A 524 31.85 -12.93 2.35
N PHE A 525 31.92 -13.02 1.02
CA PHE A 525 33.12 -12.72 0.22
C PHE A 525 32.92 -11.51 -0.68
N ASN A 526 34.02 -10.93 -1.17
CA ASN A 526 33.97 -9.77 -2.05
C ASN A 526 33.67 -10.20 -3.50
N LEU A 527 32.69 -9.54 -4.10
CA LEU A 527 32.41 -9.56 -5.53
C LEU A 527 32.84 -8.23 -6.13
N THR A 528 33.57 -8.27 -7.23
CA THR A 528 34.05 -7.08 -7.95
C THR A 528 33.55 -7.09 -9.39
N VAL A 529 33.14 -5.92 -9.87
CA VAL A 529 32.83 -5.70 -11.29
C VAL A 529 34.07 -5.08 -11.93
N VAL A 530 34.77 -5.86 -12.75
CA VAL A 530 36.09 -5.50 -13.29
C VAL A 530 35.95 -4.67 -14.57
N LEU A 531 35.01 -5.04 -15.44
CA LEU A 531 34.74 -4.32 -16.69
C LEU A 531 33.24 -4.12 -16.88
N SER A 532 32.88 -2.96 -17.41
CA SER A 532 31.54 -2.67 -17.90
C SER A 532 31.58 -2.07 -19.31
N ASN A 533 30.69 -2.55 -20.17
CA ASN A 533 30.41 -1.96 -21.48
C ASN A 533 28.90 -1.65 -21.61
N ALA A 534 28.41 -1.38 -22.81
CA ALA A 534 27.02 -1.04 -23.06
C ALA A 534 26.03 -2.19 -22.77
N SER A 535 26.44 -3.45 -22.90
CA SER A 535 25.53 -4.61 -22.83
C SER A 535 26.03 -5.75 -21.94
N ALA A 536 27.12 -5.57 -21.22
CA ALA A 536 27.76 -6.61 -20.43
C ALA A 536 28.51 -6.09 -19.20
N LEU A 537 28.61 -6.96 -18.20
CA LEU A 537 29.37 -6.79 -16.96
C LEU A 537 30.28 -8.00 -16.74
N LEU A 538 31.58 -7.78 -16.55
CA LEU A 538 32.54 -8.82 -16.16
C LEU A 538 32.69 -8.82 -14.64
N LEU A 539 32.33 -9.95 -14.04
CA LEU A 539 32.40 -10.18 -12.61
C LEU A 539 33.63 -10.98 -12.23
N HIS A 540 34.14 -10.72 -11.03
CA HIS A 540 35.29 -11.41 -10.46
C HIS A 540 35.14 -11.60 -8.95
N TRP A 541 35.40 -12.83 -8.47
CA TRP A 541 35.34 -13.20 -7.06
C TRP A 541 36.32 -14.34 -6.73
N PRO A 542 36.77 -14.47 -5.47
CA PRO A 542 37.71 -15.53 -5.07
C PRO A 542 37.06 -16.91 -5.13
N HIS A 543 37.83 -17.91 -5.53
CA HIS A 543 37.43 -19.30 -5.39
C HIS A 543 37.38 -19.70 -3.91
N LEU A 544 36.23 -20.19 -3.46
CA LEU A 544 36.02 -20.58 -2.07
C LEU A 544 36.61 -21.97 -1.80
N SER A 545 37.47 -22.07 -0.79
CA SER A 545 37.97 -23.34 -0.26
C SER A 545 37.02 -23.84 0.82
N ILE A 546 36.12 -24.78 0.46
CA ILE A 546 35.11 -25.34 1.37
C ILE A 546 35.51 -26.76 1.73
N GLY A 547 36.17 -26.95 2.88
CA GLY A 547 36.53 -28.28 3.40
C GLY A 547 37.10 -29.23 2.32
N ASP A 548 36.29 -30.20 1.90
CA ASP A 548 36.57 -31.04 0.73
C ASP A 548 35.99 -30.40 -0.55
N ALA A 549 36.88 -30.12 -1.50
CA ALA A 549 36.58 -29.41 -2.75
C ALA A 549 35.46 -30.05 -3.59
N ARG A 550 35.16 -31.34 -3.41
CA ARG A 550 34.08 -32.04 -4.13
C ARG A 550 32.69 -31.54 -3.76
N TYR A 551 32.55 -30.86 -2.64
CA TYR A 551 31.26 -30.34 -2.19
C TYR A 551 30.88 -29.01 -2.85
N LEU A 552 31.83 -28.25 -3.40
CA LEU A 552 31.57 -27.04 -4.16
C LEU A 552 31.41 -27.38 -5.65
N LEU A 553 30.18 -27.34 -6.15
CA LEU A 553 29.86 -27.72 -7.53
C LEU A 553 29.99 -26.55 -8.52
N GLY A 554 29.95 -25.31 -8.03
CA GLY A 554 29.99 -24.10 -8.84
C GLY A 554 29.34 -22.92 -8.12
N TYR A 555 28.86 -21.95 -8.88
CA TYR A 555 28.29 -20.70 -8.36
C TYR A 555 27.04 -20.33 -9.13
N HIS A 556 26.03 -19.83 -8.42
CA HIS A 556 24.86 -19.16 -8.97
C HIS A 556 25.09 -17.64 -8.94
N VAL A 557 25.07 -17.03 -10.11
CA VAL A 557 25.15 -15.58 -10.31
C VAL A 557 23.73 -15.05 -10.46
N TYR A 558 23.34 -14.15 -9.56
CA TYR A 558 22.04 -13.49 -9.55
C TYR A 558 22.20 -12.04 -9.97
N TYR A 559 21.38 -11.57 -10.90
CA TYR A 559 21.37 -10.16 -11.31
C TYR A 559 19.98 -9.65 -11.67
N ARG A 560 19.70 -8.37 -11.41
CA ARG A 560 18.45 -7.71 -11.83
C ARG A 560 18.66 -6.24 -12.16
N LEU A 561 17.77 -5.69 -12.97
CA LEU A 561 17.68 -4.25 -13.24
C LEU A 561 17.21 -3.51 -11.97
N VAL A 562 17.83 -2.36 -11.69
CA VAL A 562 17.49 -1.47 -10.59
C VAL A 562 16.79 -0.23 -11.15
N PRO A 563 15.49 -0.02 -10.86
CA PRO A 563 14.78 1.18 -11.28
C PRO A 563 15.36 2.45 -10.63
N PRO A 564 15.37 3.62 -11.33
CA PRO A 564 15.99 4.86 -10.85
C PRO A 564 15.49 5.36 -9.49
N ASP A 565 14.20 5.14 -9.19
CA ASP A 565 13.55 5.61 -7.95
C ASP A 565 13.30 4.48 -6.92
N SER A 566 14.05 3.37 -7.02
CA SER A 566 13.87 2.23 -6.13
C SER A 566 14.60 2.40 -4.78
N PRO A 567 14.06 1.85 -3.67
CA PRO A 567 14.77 1.81 -2.38
C PRO A 567 16.07 0.99 -2.48
N PRO A 568 16.97 1.09 -1.48
CA PRO A 568 18.22 0.35 -1.46
C PRO A 568 17.99 -1.14 -1.72
N VAL A 569 18.74 -1.70 -2.67
CA VAL A 569 18.56 -3.10 -3.08
C VAL A 569 18.90 -4.05 -1.94
N SER A 570 17.95 -4.88 -1.53
CA SER A 570 18.15 -5.99 -0.60
C SER A 570 18.50 -7.28 -1.36
N TYR A 571 19.15 -8.21 -0.65
CA TYR A 571 19.27 -9.59 -1.12
C TYR A 571 17.87 -10.21 -1.26
N ALA A 572 17.65 -10.98 -2.31
CA ALA A 572 16.52 -11.91 -2.33
C ALA A 572 16.96 -13.24 -1.73
N ASP A 573 16.10 -13.87 -0.94
CA ASP A 573 16.33 -15.22 -0.43
C ASP A 573 16.06 -16.24 -1.56
N PRO A 574 17.08 -16.98 -2.05
CA PRO A 574 16.90 -17.99 -3.10
C PRO A 574 15.89 -19.10 -2.76
N SER A 575 15.49 -19.25 -1.50
CA SER A 575 14.45 -20.20 -1.07
C SER A 575 13.01 -19.67 -1.21
N THR A 576 12.83 -18.42 -1.64
CA THR A 576 11.54 -17.73 -1.75
C THR A 576 11.18 -17.39 -3.20
N CYS A 577 9.93 -16.98 -3.44
CA CYS A 577 9.52 -16.51 -4.77
C CYS A 577 10.13 -15.16 -5.17
N GLU A 578 10.69 -14.39 -4.23
CA GLU A 578 11.36 -13.11 -4.52
C GLU A 578 12.52 -13.29 -5.49
N ILE A 579 13.20 -14.45 -5.44
CA ILE A 579 14.29 -14.78 -6.35
C ILE A 579 13.85 -14.81 -7.82
N ARG A 580 12.54 -14.93 -8.12
CA ARG A 580 12.01 -14.86 -9.50
C ARG A 580 12.16 -13.47 -10.13
N GLN A 581 12.35 -12.44 -9.32
CA GLN A 581 12.65 -11.09 -9.80
C GLN A 581 14.12 -10.93 -10.22
N TRP A 582 14.95 -11.96 -9.97
CA TRP A 582 16.35 -12.01 -10.34
C TRP A 582 16.57 -12.99 -11.48
N HIS A 583 17.44 -12.61 -12.43
CA HIS A 583 17.96 -13.55 -13.40
C HIS A 583 19.05 -14.39 -12.74
N THR A 584 19.02 -15.70 -12.99
CA THR A 584 19.96 -16.66 -12.41
C THR A 584 20.77 -17.35 -13.50
N LYS A 585 22.09 -17.44 -13.30
CA LYS A 585 23.00 -18.21 -14.15
C LYS A 585 23.91 -19.06 -13.28
N PHE A 586 24.04 -20.34 -13.62
CA PHE A 586 25.01 -21.22 -13.00
C PHE A 586 26.32 -21.22 -13.79
N THR A 587 27.46 -21.16 -13.09
CA THR A 587 28.79 -21.31 -13.69
C THR A 587 29.67 -22.17 -12.81
N GLN A 588 30.50 -23.00 -13.45
CA GLN A 588 31.66 -23.59 -12.79
C GLN A 588 32.79 -22.56 -12.80
N CYS A 589 33.65 -22.56 -11.79
CA CYS A 589 34.82 -21.69 -11.78
C CYS A 589 35.85 -22.30 -12.74
N VAL A 590 36.03 -21.67 -13.90
CA VAL A 590 36.98 -22.13 -14.92
C VAL A 590 38.24 -21.29 -14.78
N ASN A 591 39.38 -21.93 -14.50
CA ASN A 591 40.69 -21.30 -14.52
C ASN A 591 41.07 -20.97 -15.97
N GLU A 592 40.87 -19.73 -16.40
CA GLU A 592 41.23 -19.32 -17.77
C GLU A 592 42.72 -18.96 -17.94
N TYR A 593 43.57 -19.25 -16.93
CA TYR A 593 45.02 -18.95 -16.95
C TYR A 593 45.95 -20.15 -16.64
N SER A 594 45.52 -21.39 -16.87
CA SER A 594 46.45 -22.52 -16.88
C SER A 594 46.72 -22.97 -18.32
N PHE A 595 47.67 -22.30 -18.99
CA PHE A 595 48.31 -22.88 -20.18
C PHE A 595 49.27 -23.97 -19.71
N GLU A 596 48.94 -25.24 -19.94
CA GLU A 596 49.95 -26.30 -19.92
C GLU A 596 50.81 -26.17 -21.18
N PRO A 597 52.15 -26.08 -21.07
CA PRO A 597 53.00 -26.09 -22.25
C PRO A 597 52.97 -27.50 -22.86
N ALA A 598 52.40 -27.61 -24.06
CA ALA A 598 52.44 -28.83 -24.84
C ALA A 598 53.90 -29.19 -25.15
N SER A 599 54.34 -30.33 -24.65
CA SER A 599 55.56 -31.00 -25.09
C SER A 599 55.29 -31.65 -26.45
N ASP A 600 55.83 -31.12 -27.55
CA ASP A 600 56.61 -31.96 -28.46
C ASP A 600 57.45 -31.18 -29.48
N ARG A 601 58.43 -31.91 -29.98
CA ARG A 601 59.65 -31.51 -30.67
C ARG A 601 59.48 -31.05 -32.13
N THR A 602 60.46 -30.21 -32.50
CA THR A 602 61.22 -30.14 -33.77
C THR A 602 60.67 -29.42 -35.01
N SER A 603 61.64 -28.68 -35.58
CA SER A 603 61.89 -28.22 -36.96
C SER A 603 61.24 -26.94 -37.49
N GLU A 604 62.11 -25.93 -37.57
CA GLU A 604 62.33 -24.94 -38.65
C GLU A 604 61.12 -24.26 -39.32
N GLY A 605 61.07 -22.93 -39.17
CA GLY A 605 60.36 -22.05 -40.11
C GLY A 605 59.80 -20.77 -39.50
N SER A 606 60.60 -19.69 -39.55
CA SER A 606 60.21 -18.26 -39.57
C SER A 606 59.19 -17.71 -38.54
N GLN A 607 59.68 -16.80 -37.69
CA GLN A 607 58.88 -15.79 -36.97
C GLN A 607 57.93 -15.00 -37.89
N PRO A 608 56.79 -14.58 -37.36
CA PRO A 608 56.30 -13.22 -37.57
C PRO A 608 56.25 -12.44 -36.24
N GLU A 609 56.67 -11.18 -36.32
CA GLU A 609 56.65 -10.21 -35.23
C GLU A 609 55.24 -9.69 -34.91
N GLY A 610 54.89 -9.73 -33.61
CA GLY A 610 54.21 -8.67 -32.85
C GLY A 610 52.68 -8.72 -32.65
N PRO A 611 52.11 -8.00 -31.64
CA PRO A 611 52.76 -7.21 -30.60
C PRO A 611 52.35 -7.57 -29.15
N TYR A 612 53.33 -7.51 -28.25
CA TYR A 612 53.08 -7.21 -26.84
C TYR A 612 52.71 -5.73 -26.73
N TYR A 613 51.57 -5.40 -26.09
CA TYR A 613 51.30 -4.05 -25.59
C TYR A 613 50.94 -4.12 -24.10
N CYS A 614 51.92 -3.78 -23.27
CA CYS A 614 51.70 -3.24 -21.94
C CYS A 614 51.25 -1.78 -22.08
N HIS A 615 49.97 -1.49 -21.88
CA HIS A 615 49.55 -0.12 -21.60
C HIS A 615 49.70 0.14 -20.12
N LEU A 616 50.88 0.66 -19.73
CA LEU A 616 51.08 1.64 -18.66
C LEU A 616 52.56 2.03 -18.67
N GLY A 617 52.86 3.18 -19.28
CA GLY A 617 54.16 3.82 -19.17
C GLY A 617 54.30 4.52 -17.82
N GLY A 618 55.45 4.32 -17.16
CA GLY A 618 55.89 5.08 -16.00
C GLY A 618 55.41 4.54 -14.64
N ASN A 619 56.34 3.94 -13.89
CA ASN A 619 56.20 3.42 -12.51
C ASN A 619 55.15 2.30 -12.28
N CYS A 620 55.57 1.05 -12.45
CA CYS A 620 54.91 -0.11 -11.84
C CYS A 620 55.10 -0.09 -10.31
N ASN A 621 54.19 0.58 -9.59
CA ASN A 621 54.04 0.47 -8.13
C ASN A 621 52.57 0.56 -7.68
N LYS A 622 51.61 0.20 -8.54
CA LYS A 622 50.20 0.08 -8.15
C LYS A 622 49.63 -1.28 -8.53
N CYS A 623 49.95 -2.27 -7.70
CA CYS A 623 49.09 -3.42 -7.50
C CYS A 623 47.84 -2.96 -6.72
N VAL A 624 46.65 -3.42 -7.10
CA VAL A 624 45.44 -3.29 -6.28
C VAL A 624 45.36 -4.56 -5.43
N GLY A 625 45.69 -4.42 -4.16
CA GLY A 625 45.86 -5.49 -3.17
C GLY A 625 47.08 -5.21 -2.31
N GLU A 626 46.99 -5.36 -0.99
CA GLU A 626 48.08 -5.05 -0.06
C GLU A 626 49.35 -5.86 -0.37
N CYS A 627 50.28 -5.26 -1.11
CA CYS A 627 51.65 -5.75 -1.18
C CYS A 627 52.35 -5.35 0.12
N ALA A 628 52.25 -6.21 1.14
CA ALA A 628 53.09 -6.11 2.32
C ALA A 628 54.55 -6.38 1.93
N ALA A 629 55.36 -5.31 1.90
CA ALA A 629 56.81 -5.43 1.89
C ALA A 629 57.26 -5.96 3.26
N ALA A 630 57.56 -7.26 3.32
CA ALA A 630 58.31 -7.85 4.43
C ALA A 630 59.69 -8.25 3.91
N ASN A 631 60.71 -7.49 4.32
CA ASN A 631 62.10 -7.94 4.29
C ASN A 631 62.22 -9.19 5.17
N GLY A 632 62.62 -10.32 4.60
CA GLY A 632 62.97 -11.50 5.39
C GLY A 632 62.99 -12.80 4.59
N THR A 633 64.20 -13.29 4.34
CA THR A 633 64.58 -14.63 3.91
C THR A 633 63.63 -15.78 4.30
N ALA A 634 63.10 -16.53 3.33
CA ALA A 634 62.94 -17.99 3.35
C ALA A 634 62.32 -18.49 2.02
N GLY A 635 62.84 -19.59 1.49
CA GLY A 635 62.52 -20.10 0.16
C GLY A 635 61.31 -21.03 0.06
N LEU A 636 60.87 -21.17 -1.19
CA LEU A 636 60.41 -22.40 -1.87
C LEU A 636 59.35 -23.27 -1.16
N ALA A 637 58.09 -22.89 -1.34
CA ALA A 637 57.01 -23.81 -1.73
C ALA A 637 56.00 -23.00 -2.55
N GLY A 638 55.63 -23.50 -3.74
CA GLY A 638 54.88 -22.75 -4.75
C GLY A 638 53.50 -22.27 -4.28
N ASP A 639 53.37 -20.96 -4.09
CA ASP A 639 52.09 -20.29 -3.91
C ASP A 639 51.49 -20.11 -5.32
N ARG A 640 50.62 -21.04 -5.73
CA ARG A 640 49.79 -20.82 -6.92
C ARG A 640 48.88 -19.64 -6.61
N ASP A 641 48.87 -18.62 -7.47
CA ASP A 641 47.95 -17.49 -7.36
C ASP A 641 46.54 -17.97 -6.97
N PRO A 642 45.87 -17.32 -6.00
CA PRO A 642 44.57 -17.76 -5.53
C PRO A 642 43.62 -17.84 -6.72
N VAL A 643 43.11 -19.04 -7.02
CA VAL A 643 42.18 -19.29 -8.11
C VAL A 643 41.05 -18.27 -8.04
N GLN A 644 40.91 -17.45 -9.08
CA GLN A 644 39.85 -16.44 -9.18
C GLN A 644 38.80 -16.91 -10.16
N CYS A 645 37.53 -16.68 -9.82
CA CYS A 645 36.40 -17.02 -10.66
C CYS A 645 35.96 -15.78 -11.42
N THR A 646 35.79 -15.92 -12.73
CA THR A 646 35.31 -14.87 -13.63
C THR A 646 34.02 -15.28 -14.31
N PHE A 647 33.13 -14.32 -14.53
CA PHE A 647 31.88 -14.56 -15.26
C PHE A 647 31.40 -13.31 -15.98
N LEU A 648 31.07 -13.45 -17.26
CA LEU A 648 30.54 -12.37 -18.10
C LEU A 648 29.01 -12.46 -18.15
N ILE A 649 28.33 -11.46 -17.61
CA ILE A 649 26.89 -11.26 -17.86
C ILE A 649 26.75 -10.46 -19.16
N GLY A 650 26.04 -10.99 -20.16
CA GLY A 650 25.74 -10.30 -21.42
C GLY A 650 24.25 -10.05 -21.63
N GLY A 651 23.91 -9.25 -22.65
CA GLY A 651 22.52 -8.95 -23.03
C GLY A 651 21.83 -7.92 -22.12
N LEU A 652 22.60 -7.08 -21.45
CA LEU A 652 22.11 -6.03 -20.55
C LEU A 652 21.68 -4.79 -21.32
N LYS A 653 20.77 -4.01 -20.74
CA LYS A 653 20.34 -2.72 -21.29
C LYS A 653 21.46 -1.68 -21.13
N PRO A 654 21.73 -0.84 -22.15
CA PRO A 654 22.65 0.29 -22.02
C PRO A 654 22.21 1.32 -20.99
N ALA A 655 23.17 2.08 -20.47
CA ALA A 655 22.97 3.15 -19.48
C ALA A 655 22.02 2.78 -18.33
N SER A 656 22.12 1.55 -17.84
CA SER A 656 21.19 0.97 -16.87
C SER A 656 21.94 0.43 -15.66
N GLN A 657 21.33 0.57 -14.48
CA GLN A 657 21.92 0.11 -13.22
C GLN A 657 21.43 -1.31 -12.90
N TYR A 658 22.37 -2.18 -12.52
CA TYR A 658 22.12 -3.57 -12.17
C TYR A 658 22.67 -3.88 -10.78
N ALA A 659 21.92 -4.68 -10.02
CA ALA A 659 22.37 -5.28 -8.77
C ALA A 659 22.76 -6.74 -9.03
N VAL A 660 23.87 -7.18 -8.42
CA VAL A 660 24.48 -8.49 -8.67
C VAL A 660 25.02 -9.08 -7.38
N PHE A 661 24.79 -10.37 -7.15
CA PHE A 661 25.45 -11.14 -6.11
C PHE A 661 25.66 -12.60 -6.53
N VAL A 662 26.57 -13.30 -5.86
CA VAL A 662 26.98 -14.67 -6.20
C VAL A 662 26.83 -15.57 -4.97
N VAL A 663 26.27 -16.76 -5.18
CA VAL A 663 26.09 -17.78 -4.13
C VAL A 663 26.76 -19.09 -4.58
N PRO A 664 27.64 -19.71 -3.79
CA PRO A 664 28.20 -21.02 -4.10
C PRO A 664 27.12 -22.10 -4.09
N HIS A 665 27.20 -23.02 -5.05
CA HIS A 665 26.37 -24.20 -5.10
C HIS A 665 27.07 -25.36 -4.38
N ILE A 666 26.62 -25.65 -3.17
CA ILE A 666 27.25 -26.64 -2.27
C ILE A 666 26.31 -27.84 -2.10
N VAL A 667 26.87 -29.05 -2.02
CA VAL A 667 26.10 -30.27 -1.72
C VAL A 667 25.49 -30.18 -0.31
N ARG A 668 24.17 -30.48 -0.20
CA ARG A 668 23.31 -30.31 1.00
C ARG A 668 23.85 -30.85 2.34
N GLN A 669 24.87 -31.69 2.36
CA GLN A 669 25.44 -32.26 3.59
C GLN A 669 26.31 -31.27 4.36
N MET A 670 26.81 -30.20 3.72
CA MET A 670 27.55 -29.13 4.40
C MET A 670 26.62 -27.98 4.80
N LYS A 671 26.59 -27.65 6.09
CA LYS A 671 25.95 -26.44 6.63
C LYS A 671 26.85 -25.21 6.47
N VAL A 672 27.49 -25.05 5.32
CA VAL A 672 28.32 -23.87 5.03
C VAL A 672 27.50 -22.95 4.16
N SER A 673 27.10 -21.80 4.70
CA SER A 673 26.35 -20.80 3.96
C SER A 673 27.16 -19.53 3.82
N VAL A 674 27.57 -19.27 2.58
CA VAL A 674 28.42 -18.16 2.22
C VAL A 674 27.77 -17.47 1.02
N GLN A 675 27.81 -16.15 0.95
CA GLN A 675 27.38 -15.42 -0.24
C GLN A 675 28.31 -14.24 -0.52
N SER A 676 28.30 -13.73 -1.74
CA SER A 676 29.03 -12.50 -2.02
C SER A 676 28.34 -11.30 -1.37
N ARG A 677 29.10 -10.24 -1.14
CA ARG A 677 28.51 -8.91 -0.95
C ARG A 677 27.76 -8.50 -2.23
N LEU A 678 26.67 -7.76 -2.05
CA LEU A 678 25.91 -7.18 -3.15
C LEU A 678 26.75 -6.11 -3.86
N ALA A 679 26.90 -6.24 -5.17
CA ALA A 679 27.52 -5.24 -6.02
C ALA A 679 26.44 -4.54 -6.85
N VAL A 680 26.53 -3.21 -6.96
CA VAL A 680 25.69 -2.42 -7.87
C VAL A 680 26.60 -1.83 -8.95
N ALA A 681 26.28 -2.07 -10.21
CA ALA A 681 27.08 -1.64 -11.35
C ALA A 681 26.21 -1.08 -12.47
N SER A 682 26.72 -0.10 -13.21
CA SER A 682 26.03 0.51 -14.34
C SER A 682 26.69 0.13 -15.66
N THR A 683 25.86 -0.22 -16.65
CA THR A 683 26.30 -0.37 -18.04
C THR A 683 26.59 1.00 -18.65
N LYS A 684 27.48 1.04 -19.64
CA LYS A 684 27.82 2.27 -20.35
C LYS A 684 26.67 2.68 -21.30
N PRO A 685 26.57 3.97 -21.68
CA PRO A 685 25.68 4.39 -22.74
C PRO A 685 26.00 3.74 -24.09
N ASP A 686 24.98 3.66 -24.95
CA ASP A 686 25.10 3.21 -26.34
C ASP A 686 24.34 4.18 -27.26
N TYR A 687 24.43 3.98 -28.58
CA TYR A 687 23.71 4.79 -29.56
C TYR A 687 22.20 4.75 -29.30
N PRO A 688 21.52 5.91 -29.25
CA PRO A 688 20.07 5.96 -29.09
C PRO A 688 19.38 5.37 -30.33
N SER A 689 18.18 4.82 -30.12
CA SER A 689 17.28 4.48 -31.23
C SER A 689 16.82 5.75 -32.00
N PRO A 690 16.24 5.59 -33.20
CA PRO A 690 15.68 6.74 -33.93
C PRO A 690 14.63 7.51 -33.10
N PRO A 691 14.53 8.85 -33.28
CA PRO A 691 13.46 9.65 -32.68
C PRO A 691 12.09 9.12 -33.10
N ASP A 692 11.14 9.08 -32.16
CA ASP A 692 9.81 8.56 -32.44
C ASP A 692 8.90 9.64 -33.07
N LYS A 693 7.97 9.23 -33.93
CA LYS A 693 6.94 10.11 -34.56
C LYS A 693 7.47 11.41 -35.17
N LEU A 694 8.56 11.35 -35.94
CA LEU A 694 9.04 12.49 -36.72
C LEU A 694 7.98 12.95 -37.74
N LYS A 695 7.62 14.23 -37.71
CA LYS A 695 6.66 14.86 -38.62
C LYS A 695 7.22 16.19 -39.14
N GLY A 696 6.96 16.47 -40.41
CA GLY A 696 7.27 17.75 -41.04
C GLY A 696 6.01 18.44 -41.54
N GLN A 697 5.86 19.73 -41.24
CA GLN A 697 4.75 20.56 -41.72
C GLN A 697 5.29 21.81 -42.42
N PRO A 698 4.81 22.16 -43.63
CA PRO A 698 5.22 23.40 -44.27
C PRO A 698 4.65 24.59 -43.51
N LEU A 699 5.51 25.54 -43.12
CA LEU A 699 5.10 26.82 -42.51
C LEU A 699 5.08 27.97 -43.54
N GLY A 700 5.68 27.77 -44.71
CA GLY A 700 5.80 28.76 -45.76
C GLY A 700 6.63 28.25 -46.94
N PRO A 701 6.95 29.11 -47.93
CA PRO A 701 7.71 28.72 -49.12
C PRO A 701 9.17 28.33 -48.83
N ASP A 702 9.70 28.74 -47.68
CA ASP A 702 11.10 28.61 -47.28
C ASP A 702 11.27 27.98 -45.88
N ARG A 703 10.18 27.47 -45.28
CA ARG A 703 10.16 27.04 -43.88
C ARG A 703 9.37 25.76 -43.68
N ILE A 704 9.97 24.83 -42.94
CA ILE A 704 9.36 23.56 -42.52
C ILE A 704 9.49 23.45 -41.00
N LEU A 705 8.39 23.15 -40.32
CA LEU A 705 8.39 22.77 -38.91
C LEU A 705 8.62 21.27 -38.81
N LEU A 706 9.68 20.87 -38.12
CA LEU A 706 9.95 19.47 -37.78
C LEU A 706 9.64 19.24 -36.30
N GLU A 707 8.81 18.23 -36.00
CA GLU A 707 8.44 17.83 -34.65
C GLU A 707 8.69 16.32 -34.47
N TRP A 708 9.22 15.91 -33.32
CA TRP A 708 9.43 14.50 -32.99
C TRP A 708 9.31 14.26 -31.48
N GLN A 709 9.14 13.00 -31.11
CA GLN A 709 9.21 12.51 -29.73
C GLN A 709 10.61 11.92 -29.44
N PRO A 710 11.04 11.85 -28.17
CA PRO A 710 12.30 11.22 -27.81
C PRO A 710 12.38 9.75 -28.28
N PRO A 711 13.58 9.22 -28.52
CA PRO A 711 13.78 7.82 -28.86
C PRO A 711 13.14 6.86 -27.85
N LEU A 712 12.51 5.79 -28.33
CA LEU A 712 11.91 4.74 -27.48
C LEU A 712 12.96 4.05 -26.59
N SER A 713 14.17 3.86 -27.14
CA SER A 713 15.35 3.37 -26.43
C SER A 713 16.44 4.44 -26.50
N PRO A 714 16.50 5.37 -25.52
CA PRO A 714 17.48 6.46 -25.53
C PRO A 714 18.91 5.98 -25.22
N ASN A 715 19.07 4.79 -24.62
CA ASN A 715 20.36 4.14 -24.33
C ASN A 715 21.38 5.02 -23.59
N GLY A 716 20.91 6.07 -22.90
CA GLY A 716 21.73 7.10 -22.28
C GLY A 716 20.97 8.41 -22.16
N ASN A 717 21.65 9.43 -21.60
CA ASN A 717 21.10 10.78 -21.60
C ASN A 717 21.26 11.39 -22.99
N VAL A 718 20.14 11.71 -23.65
CA VAL A 718 20.15 12.33 -24.99
C VAL A 718 20.58 13.79 -24.84
N THR A 719 21.76 14.12 -25.37
CA THR A 719 22.34 15.47 -25.21
C THR A 719 21.86 16.45 -26.27
N HIS A 720 21.70 15.99 -27.51
CA HIS A 720 21.26 16.81 -28.65
C HIS A 720 20.72 15.91 -29.78
N TYR A 721 20.05 16.53 -30.76
CA TYR A 721 19.61 15.88 -32.00
C TYR A 721 20.36 16.49 -33.18
N LEU A 722 20.76 15.65 -34.14
CA LEU A 722 21.36 16.08 -35.40
C LEU A 722 20.29 16.06 -36.49
N VAL A 723 20.02 17.21 -37.10
CA VAL A 723 19.02 17.36 -38.16
C VAL A 723 19.72 17.64 -39.47
N TRP A 724 19.47 16.78 -40.46
CA TRP A 724 20.00 16.91 -41.82
C TRP A 724 18.86 17.21 -42.77
N LEU A 725 19.02 18.24 -43.61
CA LEU A 725 18.08 18.58 -44.67
C LEU A 725 18.77 18.42 -46.02
N ASN A 726 18.09 17.79 -46.97
CA ASN A 726 18.57 17.66 -48.34
C ASN A 726 17.43 17.96 -49.32
N GLU A 727 17.70 18.73 -50.37
CA GLU A 727 16.74 19.01 -51.42
C GLU A 727 16.64 17.78 -52.34
N ILE A 728 15.43 17.22 -52.48
CA ILE A 728 15.19 16.04 -53.32
C ILE A 728 14.72 16.51 -54.70
N PRO A 729 15.43 16.17 -55.80
CA PRO A 729 15.00 16.51 -57.16
C PRO A 729 13.64 15.90 -57.50
N VAL A 730 12.78 16.66 -58.19
CA VAL A 730 11.38 16.30 -58.53
C VAL A 730 11.25 14.97 -59.29
N GLN A 731 12.32 14.47 -59.93
CA GLN A 731 12.34 13.21 -60.67
C GLN A 731 12.57 11.94 -59.82
N GLN A 732 12.86 12.05 -58.51
CA GLN A 732 13.14 10.89 -57.63
C GLN A 732 12.04 10.55 -56.62
N VAL A 733 10.87 11.20 -56.70
CA VAL A 733 9.78 11.07 -55.70
C VAL A 733 9.15 9.66 -55.65
N CYS A 734 9.45 8.77 -56.61
CA CYS A 734 8.96 7.38 -56.59
C CYS A 734 9.68 6.44 -55.61
N PHE A 735 10.79 6.83 -54.95
CA PHE A 735 11.52 5.92 -54.05
C PHE A 735 11.71 6.40 -52.61
N ALA A 736 11.23 7.59 -52.23
CA ALA A 736 11.52 8.19 -50.93
C ALA A 736 10.34 8.14 -49.92
N LEU A 737 9.60 7.03 -49.90
CA LEU A 737 8.49 6.82 -48.94
C LEU A 737 8.50 5.41 -48.34
N PHE A 738 9.66 4.90 -47.93
CA PHE A 738 9.75 3.85 -46.91
C PHE A 738 11.11 3.93 -46.21
N ILE A 739 11.10 4.48 -44.99
CA ILE A 739 11.61 3.95 -43.71
C ILE A 739 11.63 5.11 -42.71
#